data_AF-A0A3M2TEU8-F1
#
_entry.id   AF-A0A3M2TEU8-F1
#
_cell.length_a   1.000
_cell.length_b   1.000
_cell.length_c   1.000
_cell.angle_alpha   90.00
_cell.angle_beta   90.00
_cell.angle_gamma   90.00
#
_symmetry.space_group_name_H-M   'P 1'
#
loop_
_entity.id
_entity.type
_entity.pdbx_description
1 polymer ?
#
loop_
_entity_poly.entity_id
_entity_poly.type
_entity_poly.pdbx_seq_one_letter_code
_entity_poly.pdbx_strand_id
1 'polypeptide(L)'
;MDSKNRQATLGYVRDLQSTLGRFFGSNSNAKEAPKKQATLAFSDKSKKTDKSGEAEHDVKTEGSPAPGTDDAEATLKREKSDEDAESDVQPATKRRRRSRGTDASSKRESPKEPKEKKSKGKDKERSPPVMVEKASGETTPEEEPDMDEPLSASEDEKPEAKETIEKVQATLKGTGNEPYPDWKPGEPVPYAALCTTFSLIEMTTKRLAILAHCSLFLQQVLRLTPRDLLPTVQLMINKLAADYAGIELGIGESLIMKAVGESTGRSLSVIKADQREIGDLGLVAAKSRSNQPTMFKPKPLTVKAVHEGLLGIAKVQGHGAQDKKVSGIKKLLSAADTAIAGKGTKGVDITKDKGGPSESKYIVRFLEGKLRLGLAEKTVLVALAQAVVAHEAAVKGEKAPSTEKLSEGEAVLKGVYSELPAYEVIIPAMLEHGVLKLPEVCKLHPGVPIKPMLAKPTKSITEVLDRFEGREFTCEYKYDGERAQIHYVAPDSIHKYPDATNTLQKDAKGLSSIFSRNSEDLSKKYPDVLAKVDNWVKDGVTSFVLDCETVAWDTENKKVLPFQQLMTRKKKDVKAEDVKVKVCIFAFDLLFLNGEPTVKKSLRERRELLYDSFNTVEGEFQFAQHGNTNVLDEIQNLLEESVKASCEGLMVKMLDTAESGYEPSKRSRNWLKVKKDYLTGIGDSLDLVVLGAYYGRGKRTSVYGAFLLAAYNSSTQAYETICNIGTGFSEANLEEFHHTLSPLVIERPKPFYAHSAVPNNQPDVWFEPRCVWEVKTADLTLSPRYKAAVDEFEGTGGGGKGVSLRFPRFIKPREDKKPDQATSTRAVAEMYRKQEAVAKESAGKGGVDDDFEY
;
A
#
# COMPACT_ATOMS: atom_id res chain seq x y z
N MET A 1 4.93 13.60 72.29
CA MET A 1 5.16 13.07 73.65
C MET A 1 4.77 11.61 73.63
N ASP A 2 5.57 10.77 74.29
CA ASP A 2 5.35 9.43 74.88
C ASP A 2 4.29 8.44 74.36
N SER A 3 4.47 7.11 74.47
CA SER A 3 5.64 6.22 74.62
C SER A 3 5.10 4.76 74.59
N LYS A 4 5.63 3.78 73.85
CA LYS A 4 6.72 2.81 74.17
C LYS A 4 6.52 1.57 73.25
N ASN A 5 7.43 0.60 73.08
CA ASN A 5 8.92 0.53 73.03
C ASN A 5 9.31 -0.96 72.72
N ARG A 6 10.58 -1.22 72.33
CA ARG A 6 11.29 -2.54 72.22
C ARG A 6 10.95 -3.37 70.95
N GLN A 7 11.90 -3.55 70.02
CA GLN A 7 13.06 -4.48 69.96
C GLN A 7 12.63 -5.91 69.55
N ALA A 8 13.04 -6.43 68.37
CA ALA A 8 14.33 -7.09 68.03
C ALA A 8 14.45 -8.52 68.66
N THR A 9 14.97 -9.57 68.01
CA THR A 9 16.11 -9.70 67.07
C THR A 9 16.04 -10.94 66.13
N LEU A 10 16.79 -10.88 65.01
CA LEU A 10 17.57 -11.92 64.30
C LEU A 10 17.38 -13.44 64.62
N GLY A 11 17.29 -14.25 63.54
CA GLY A 11 17.50 -15.71 63.53
C GLY A 11 17.53 -16.27 62.09
N TYR A 12 18.31 -17.32 61.80
CA TYR A 12 18.61 -17.80 60.43
C TYR A 12 18.79 -19.35 60.38
N VAL A 13 18.91 -19.92 59.17
CA VAL A 13 19.32 -21.33 58.84
C VAL A 13 18.17 -22.37 58.64
N ARG A 14 18.51 -23.53 58.05
CA ARG A 14 17.77 -24.41 57.13
C ARG A 14 17.55 -25.86 57.62
N ASP A 15 16.60 -26.54 56.96
CA ASP A 15 16.53 -27.96 56.53
C ASP A 15 17.03 -29.11 57.44
N LEU A 16 16.15 -30.10 57.76
CA LEU A 16 16.14 -31.43 57.10
C LEU A 16 15.09 -32.45 57.64
N GLN A 17 14.56 -33.25 56.70
CA GLN A 17 13.92 -34.58 56.76
C GLN A 17 13.51 -35.28 58.09
N SER A 18 12.24 -35.69 58.16
CA SER A 18 11.79 -37.12 58.19
C SER A 18 10.25 -37.17 58.08
N THR A 19 9.49 -38.05 57.38
CA THR A 19 9.59 -39.40 56.75
C THR A 19 9.09 -40.59 57.57
N LEU A 20 8.23 -41.38 56.92
CA LEU A 20 7.70 -42.73 57.26
C LEU A 20 6.49 -42.81 58.24
N GLY A 21 5.46 -43.62 57.99
CA GLY A 21 5.06 -44.27 56.72
C GLY A 21 4.34 -45.63 56.84
N ARG A 22 4.22 -46.31 55.67
CA ARG A 22 3.83 -47.72 55.45
C ARG A 22 2.33 -48.02 55.71
N PHE A 23 1.68 -49.04 55.12
CA PHE A 23 2.06 -50.21 54.30
C PHE A 23 1.05 -50.35 53.13
N PHE A 24 1.17 -51.10 52.03
CA PHE A 24 2.21 -51.91 51.35
C PHE A 24 1.78 -52.06 49.86
N GLY A 25 2.56 -52.59 48.89
CA GLY A 25 3.95 -53.06 49.00
C GLY A 25 4.47 -54.12 48.00
N SER A 26 4.11 -54.09 46.70
CA SER A 26 4.73 -54.87 45.57
C SER A 26 4.79 -56.42 45.73
N ASN A 27 5.25 -57.28 44.81
CA ASN A 27 5.92 -57.22 43.49
C ASN A 27 5.56 -58.55 42.71
N SER A 28 5.80 -58.85 41.42
CA SER A 28 6.94 -58.56 40.51
C SER A 28 6.70 -59.10 39.06
N ASN A 29 7.61 -58.74 38.13
CA ASN A 29 8.04 -59.44 36.90
C ASN A 29 7.05 -59.81 35.77
N ALA A 30 7.17 -59.11 34.63
CA ALA A 30 7.69 -59.67 33.36
C ALA A 30 7.98 -58.55 32.32
N LYS A 31 8.81 -58.84 31.31
CA LYS A 31 8.97 -58.02 30.09
C LYS A 31 8.57 -58.85 28.88
N GLU A 32 7.75 -58.29 27.97
CA GLU A 32 8.02 -58.18 26.52
C GLU A 32 6.80 -57.55 25.81
N ALA A 33 6.98 -57.10 24.55
CA ALA A 33 5.91 -56.47 23.77
C ALA A 33 6.13 -56.61 22.25
N PRO A 34 5.08 -57.02 21.52
CA PRO A 34 4.86 -56.53 20.16
C PRO A 34 3.41 -56.07 19.89
N LYS A 35 3.19 -55.37 18.77
CA LYS A 35 1.87 -54.93 18.26
C LYS A 35 1.31 -55.95 17.26
N LYS A 36 -0.03 -56.15 17.19
CA LYS A 36 -0.82 -56.17 15.92
C LYS A 36 -2.34 -56.34 16.09
N GLN A 37 -3.03 -56.27 14.95
CA GLN A 37 -4.46 -56.51 14.63
C GLN A 37 -4.85 -58.00 14.85
N ALA A 38 -6.07 -58.53 14.60
CA ALA A 38 -7.32 -58.03 13.97
C ALA A 38 -8.56 -58.51 14.79
N THR A 39 -9.80 -58.76 14.35
CA THR A 39 -10.44 -59.26 13.08
C THR A 39 -11.87 -58.68 12.96
N LEU A 40 -12.42 -58.30 11.79
CA LEU A 40 -12.94 -59.12 10.67
C LEU A 40 -14.08 -60.10 11.00
N ALA A 41 -15.22 -59.96 10.29
CA ALA A 41 -16.32 -60.91 10.15
C ALA A 41 -17.04 -60.68 8.79
N PHE A 42 -17.78 -61.68 8.29
CA PHE A 42 -18.26 -61.77 6.89
C PHE A 42 -19.76 -61.49 6.67
N SER A 43 -20.14 -61.30 5.40
CA SER A 43 -21.51 -61.18 4.88
C SER A 43 -22.06 -62.49 4.29
N ASP A 44 -23.37 -62.77 4.38
CA ASP A 44 -24.19 -63.12 3.18
C ASP A 44 -25.74 -63.10 3.37
N LYS A 45 -26.46 -62.92 2.26
CA LYS A 45 -27.83 -63.35 1.85
C LYS A 45 -29.07 -63.42 2.79
N SER A 46 -30.02 -62.51 2.50
CA SER A 46 -31.33 -62.80 1.84
C SER A 46 -32.67 -62.91 2.63
N LYS A 47 -33.76 -62.48 1.94
CA LYS A 47 -35.22 -62.79 2.13
C LYS A 47 -35.91 -62.23 3.41
N LYS A 48 -37.20 -61.83 3.42
CA LYS A 48 -38.23 -61.56 2.36
C LYS A 48 -39.40 -60.72 2.98
N THR A 49 -40.29 -60.16 2.14
CA THR A 49 -41.77 -59.88 2.32
C THR A 49 -42.41 -60.28 3.66
N ASP A 50 -43.38 -59.58 4.29
CA ASP A 50 -44.55 -58.80 3.82
C ASP A 50 -45.25 -58.17 5.09
N LYS A 51 -46.28 -57.30 5.12
CA LYS A 51 -47.10 -56.49 4.17
C LYS A 51 -47.90 -55.41 4.98
N SER A 52 -48.68 -54.54 4.29
CA SER A 52 -49.97 -53.85 4.66
C SER A 52 -50.28 -53.42 6.12
N GLY A 53 -50.92 -52.28 6.37
CA GLY A 53 -51.61 -51.35 5.46
C GLY A 53 -52.75 -50.60 6.16
N GLU A 54 -53.51 -49.69 5.55
CA GLU A 54 -53.49 -49.01 4.24
C GLU A 54 -54.45 -47.78 4.38
N ALA A 55 -54.53 -46.74 3.53
CA ALA A 55 -53.83 -46.39 2.29
C ALA A 55 -53.15 -44.99 2.40
N GLU A 56 -53.57 -43.80 1.92
CA GLU A 56 -54.59 -43.21 0.98
C GLU A 56 -54.20 -41.70 0.83
N HIS A 57 -54.58 -40.82 -0.13
CA HIS A 57 -55.35 -40.86 -1.39
C HIS A 57 -54.89 -39.66 -2.29
N ASP A 58 -54.38 -39.89 -3.52
CA ASP A 58 -54.49 -39.06 -4.77
C ASP A 58 -54.19 -37.52 -4.85
N VAL A 59 -53.83 -36.90 -6.00
CA VAL A 59 -53.66 -37.36 -7.40
C VAL A 59 -52.64 -36.51 -8.22
N LYS A 60 -51.87 -37.17 -9.12
CA LYS A 60 -51.43 -36.86 -10.53
C LYS A 60 -51.28 -35.40 -11.06
N THR A 61 -50.49 -35.06 -12.10
CA THR A 61 -49.68 -35.74 -13.16
C THR A 61 -48.70 -34.72 -13.78
N GLU A 62 -47.66 -34.98 -14.59
CA GLU A 62 -46.97 -36.19 -15.14
C GLU A 62 -45.43 -35.87 -15.13
N GLY A 63 -44.48 -36.22 -16.02
CA GLY A 63 -44.42 -36.94 -17.31
C GLY A 63 -43.01 -36.98 -17.92
N SER A 64 -42.82 -37.60 -19.10
CA SER A 64 -41.53 -37.78 -19.83
C SER A 64 -41.80 -37.98 -21.36
N PRO A 65 -40.91 -38.46 -22.29
CA PRO A 65 -39.84 -39.47 -22.18
C PRO A 65 -38.53 -39.20 -22.98
N ALA A 66 -37.64 -40.20 -23.03
CA ALA A 66 -36.54 -40.36 -23.98
C ALA A 66 -36.44 -41.83 -24.46
N PRO A 67 -35.86 -42.14 -25.63
CA PRO A 67 -35.57 -43.51 -26.09
C PRO A 67 -34.06 -43.85 -26.14
N GLY A 68 -33.72 -45.15 -26.23
CA GLY A 68 -32.39 -45.67 -26.60
C GLY A 68 -32.24 -45.86 -28.12
N THR A 69 -31.43 -46.78 -28.66
CA THR A 69 -30.69 -47.92 -28.07
C THR A 69 -29.46 -48.31 -28.94
N ASP A 70 -28.59 -49.18 -28.41
CA ASP A 70 -27.70 -50.19 -29.05
C ASP A 70 -26.90 -49.89 -30.35
N ASP A 71 -25.59 -50.23 -30.34
CA ASP A 71 -25.06 -51.41 -31.09
C ASP A 71 -23.63 -51.82 -30.63
N ALA A 72 -23.07 -52.94 -31.13
CA ALA A 72 -21.90 -53.63 -30.55
C ALA A 72 -20.76 -54.05 -31.55
N GLU A 73 -19.80 -54.87 -31.05
CA GLU A 73 -18.69 -55.55 -31.77
C GLU A 73 -17.52 -54.66 -32.31
N ALA A 74 -16.29 -55.12 -32.62
CA ALA A 74 -15.43 -56.27 -32.24
C ALA A 74 -14.01 -56.09 -32.88
N THR A 75 -12.88 -56.77 -32.60
CA THR A 75 -12.21 -57.47 -31.44
C THR A 75 -10.69 -57.61 -31.80
N LEU A 76 -9.89 -58.43 -31.07
CA LEU A 76 -8.55 -58.99 -31.43
C LEU A 76 -7.29 -58.08 -31.27
N LYS A 77 -6.06 -58.57 -30.98
CA LYS A 77 -5.59 -59.68 -30.09
C LYS A 77 -4.02 -59.67 -30.01
N ARG A 78 -3.45 -60.03 -28.85
CA ARG A 78 -2.07 -60.53 -28.49
C ARG A 78 -1.50 -59.80 -27.25
N GLU A 79 -1.01 -60.46 -26.19
CA GLU A 79 0.06 -61.49 -26.02
C GLU A 79 1.49 -60.91 -26.13
N LYS A 80 2.46 -61.17 -25.22
CA LYS A 80 2.47 -61.83 -23.88
C LYS A 80 3.82 -61.54 -23.16
N SER A 81 4.14 -62.26 -22.07
CA SER A 81 5.39 -62.26 -21.25
C SER A 81 5.68 -60.96 -20.47
N ASP A 82 5.76 -60.88 -19.13
CA ASP A 82 6.08 -61.79 -18.00
C ASP A 82 7.55 -61.68 -17.49
N GLU A 83 7.76 -62.04 -16.21
CA GLU A 83 9.03 -62.20 -15.45
C GLU A 83 9.75 -60.95 -14.88
N ASP A 84 9.26 -60.51 -13.72
CA ASP A 84 9.95 -60.48 -12.41
C ASP A 84 11.50 -60.35 -12.32
N ALA A 85 11.96 -59.45 -11.43
CA ALA A 85 12.71 -59.83 -10.20
C ALA A 85 13.05 -58.62 -9.30
N GLU A 86 12.78 -58.74 -8.00
CA GLU A 86 13.37 -57.86 -6.97
C GLU A 86 14.75 -58.38 -6.54
N SER A 87 15.67 -57.47 -6.18
CA SER A 87 16.52 -57.66 -4.98
C SER A 87 17.13 -56.33 -4.51
N ASP A 88 17.15 -56.15 -3.19
CA ASP A 88 17.69 -54.98 -2.48
C ASP A 88 19.18 -55.22 -2.09
N VAL A 89 19.72 -54.38 -1.19
CA VAL A 89 20.97 -54.48 -0.40
C VAL A 89 22.08 -53.48 -0.78
N GLN A 90 22.30 -52.53 0.15
CA GLN A 90 23.43 -51.60 0.25
C GLN A 90 24.56 -52.18 1.15
N PRO A 91 25.57 -51.42 1.64
CA PRO A 91 26.66 -50.76 0.92
C PRO A 91 28.07 -51.07 1.51
N ALA A 92 29.19 -50.82 0.79
CA ALA A 92 30.52 -50.72 1.43
C ALA A 92 31.61 -49.88 0.72
N THR A 93 32.22 -49.01 1.54
CA THR A 93 33.40 -48.11 1.42
C THR A 93 34.66 -48.46 0.60
N LYS A 94 35.21 -47.42 -0.08
CA LYS A 94 36.63 -46.93 -0.12
C LYS A 94 37.84 -47.89 -0.38
N ARG A 95 38.61 -47.67 -1.47
CA ARG A 95 40.03 -47.21 -1.43
C ARG A 95 40.68 -46.85 -2.80
N ARG A 96 41.90 -46.28 -2.74
CA ARG A 96 42.68 -45.60 -3.83
C ARG A 96 43.75 -46.51 -4.48
N ARG A 97 44.06 -46.31 -5.78
CA ARG A 97 45.46 -46.36 -6.31
C ARG A 97 45.65 -45.32 -7.44
N ARG A 98 46.81 -45.30 -8.14
CA ARG A 98 47.34 -44.07 -8.79
C ARG A 98 48.43 -44.30 -9.86
N SER A 99 48.17 -43.97 -11.13
CA SER A 99 49.18 -43.81 -12.22
C SER A 99 48.59 -42.90 -13.31
N ARG A 100 49.15 -41.70 -13.61
CA ARG A 100 50.33 -41.37 -14.46
C ARG A 100 50.07 -41.57 -15.97
N GLY A 101 50.30 -40.57 -16.84
CA GLY A 101 50.64 -39.16 -16.59
C GLY A 101 51.09 -38.37 -17.84
N THR A 102 51.53 -37.12 -17.63
CA THR A 102 52.42 -36.26 -18.49
C THR A 102 51.93 -35.87 -19.89
N ASP A 103 52.08 -34.63 -20.39
CA ASP A 103 52.35 -33.28 -19.79
C ASP A 103 51.89 -32.25 -20.87
N ALA A 104 52.30 -30.98 -21.08
CA ALA A 104 53.24 -29.97 -20.55
C ALA A 104 52.79 -28.59 -21.13
N SER A 105 53.27 -27.38 -20.77
CA SER A 105 54.09 -26.86 -19.67
C SER A 105 53.84 -25.34 -19.54
N SER A 106 54.28 -24.70 -18.45
CA SER A 106 54.36 -23.23 -18.37
C SER A 106 55.59 -22.78 -17.55
N LYS A 107 56.14 -21.60 -17.88
CA LYS A 107 57.22 -20.95 -17.13
C LYS A 107 56.84 -19.52 -16.76
N ARG A 108 57.36 -19.04 -15.63
CA ARG A 108 57.13 -17.70 -15.08
C ARG A 108 58.36 -17.27 -14.30
N GLU A 109 58.93 -16.12 -14.64
CA GLU A 109 60.03 -15.47 -13.92
C GLU A 109 59.79 -13.95 -13.85
N SER A 110 60.53 -13.28 -12.97
CA SER A 110 60.42 -11.85 -12.62
C SER A 110 61.65 -11.45 -11.77
N PRO A 111 61.82 -10.18 -11.34
CA PRO A 111 61.54 -8.89 -11.98
C PRO A 111 62.81 -8.01 -12.09
N LYS A 112 62.74 -6.82 -12.73
CA LYS A 112 63.53 -5.61 -12.36
C LYS A 112 63.16 -4.35 -13.15
N GLU A 113 63.46 -3.20 -12.55
CA GLU A 113 63.27 -1.82 -13.03
C GLU A 113 64.57 -1.25 -13.66
N PRO A 114 64.74 0.07 -13.88
CA PRO A 114 63.94 1.04 -14.65
C PRO A 114 64.78 1.74 -15.75
N LYS A 115 64.20 2.66 -16.54
CA LYS A 115 64.95 3.78 -17.17
C LYS A 115 64.09 4.95 -17.66
N GLU A 116 64.54 6.17 -17.36
CA GLU A 116 64.02 7.44 -17.86
C GLU A 116 64.56 7.79 -19.28
N LYS A 117 63.92 8.71 -20.03
CA LYS A 117 64.31 10.16 -20.07
C LYS A 117 63.61 11.02 -21.16
N LYS A 118 63.32 12.28 -20.76
CA LYS A 118 63.31 13.53 -21.57
C LYS A 118 62.21 13.75 -22.64
N SER A 119 61.81 14.99 -22.98
CA SER A 119 61.86 16.31 -22.28
C SER A 119 61.19 17.43 -23.10
N LYS A 120 60.86 18.57 -22.44
CA LYS A 120 60.34 19.89 -22.90
C LYS A 120 58.83 20.06 -22.67
N GLY A 121 58.32 21.04 -21.90
CA GLY A 121 58.95 21.91 -20.89
C GLY A 121 59.09 23.40 -21.27
N LYS A 122 58.37 24.26 -20.54
CA LYS A 122 58.58 25.68 -20.15
C LYS A 122 57.21 26.34 -19.84
N ASP A 123 57.04 27.30 -18.92
CA ASP A 123 57.96 27.97 -17.96
C ASP A 123 57.17 28.49 -16.72
N LYS A 124 57.82 28.45 -15.54
CA LYS A 124 57.87 29.49 -14.45
C LYS A 124 56.60 30.00 -13.72
N GLU A 125 56.50 29.99 -12.37
CA GLU A 125 57.25 30.71 -11.29
C GLU A 125 56.77 32.18 -11.05
N ARG A 126 56.58 32.73 -9.82
CA ARG A 126 56.58 32.19 -8.42
C ARG A 126 56.15 33.28 -7.37
N SER A 127 55.54 32.85 -6.25
CA SER A 127 55.58 33.48 -4.89
C SER A 127 54.64 34.66 -4.49
N PRO A 128 54.36 34.87 -3.17
CA PRO A 128 53.45 35.90 -2.57
C PRO A 128 54.25 37.06 -1.90
N PRO A 129 53.78 37.91 -0.93
CA PRO A 129 52.47 38.01 -0.23
C PRO A 129 51.91 39.45 0.00
N VAL A 130 50.77 39.56 0.71
CA VAL A 130 50.42 40.60 1.72
C VAL A 130 49.21 40.09 2.55
N MET A 131 49.04 40.56 3.79
CA MET A 131 47.94 40.21 4.71
C MET A 131 46.84 41.30 4.75
N VAL A 132 45.62 40.96 5.18
CA VAL A 132 44.79 41.64 6.23
C VAL A 132 43.31 41.20 6.14
N GLU A 133 42.72 41.01 7.33
CA GLU A 133 41.31 40.92 7.73
C GLU A 133 40.17 40.76 6.69
N LYS A 134 39.29 39.77 6.96
CA LYS A 134 37.85 39.88 6.70
C LYS A 134 37.04 39.34 7.88
N ALA A 135 35.98 40.05 8.22
CA ALA A 135 35.00 39.66 9.24
C ALA A 135 33.85 38.83 8.64
N SER A 136 32.97 38.35 9.53
CA SER A 136 31.68 37.69 9.33
C SER A 136 31.01 37.79 7.95
N GLY A 137 30.61 36.64 7.42
CA GLY A 137 29.64 36.50 6.34
C GLY A 137 29.17 35.05 6.26
N GLU A 138 28.02 34.74 6.84
CA GLU A 138 27.42 33.40 6.74
C GLU A 138 26.87 33.20 5.32
N THR A 139 27.44 32.23 4.60
CA THR A 139 26.88 31.75 3.34
C THR A 139 26.00 30.52 3.61
N THR A 140 24.69 30.70 3.60
CA THR A 140 23.74 29.58 3.52
C THR A 140 24.03 28.73 2.27
N PRO A 141 24.18 27.40 2.39
CA PRO A 141 24.16 26.52 1.24
C PRO A 141 22.79 26.58 0.54
N GLU A 142 22.78 26.52 -0.79
CA GLU A 142 21.55 26.37 -1.57
C GLU A 142 21.03 24.93 -1.40
N GLU A 143 19.72 24.76 -1.14
CA GLU A 143 19.11 23.43 -1.00
C GLU A 143 18.93 22.75 -2.38
N GLU A 144 19.38 21.50 -2.53
CA GLU A 144 19.04 20.69 -3.71
C GLU A 144 17.55 20.29 -3.70
N PRO A 145 16.89 20.21 -4.88
CA PRO A 145 15.45 19.98 -4.96
C PRO A 145 15.02 18.57 -4.52
N ASP A 146 14.08 18.51 -3.58
CA ASP A 146 13.53 17.27 -3.02
C ASP A 146 12.78 16.44 -4.08
N MET A 147 13.30 15.25 -4.37
CA MET A 147 12.87 14.36 -5.45
C MET A 147 11.50 13.68 -5.24
N ASP A 148 10.82 13.94 -4.12
CA ASP A 148 9.43 13.52 -3.85
C ASP A 148 8.37 14.62 -4.12
N GLU A 149 8.72 15.78 -4.71
CA GLU A 149 7.71 16.73 -5.22
C GLU A 149 6.87 16.11 -6.37
N PRO A 150 5.54 15.99 -6.23
CA PRO A 150 4.69 15.56 -7.33
C PRO A 150 4.44 16.74 -8.27
N LEU A 151 5.08 16.72 -9.46
CA LEU A 151 4.93 17.70 -10.55
C LEU A 151 3.62 18.50 -10.49
N SER A 152 3.73 19.75 -10.04
CA SER A 152 2.64 20.72 -10.14
C SER A 152 2.65 21.28 -11.56
N ALA A 153 1.67 20.87 -12.37
CA ALA A 153 1.44 21.45 -13.69
C ALA A 153 0.92 22.89 -13.54
N SER A 154 1.85 23.84 -13.37
CA SER A 154 1.67 25.25 -13.70
C SER A 154 1.63 25.41 -15.22
N GLU A 155 0.85 26.37 -15.72
CA GLU A 155 0.39 26.36 -17.12
C GLU A 155 1.47 26.77 -18.15
N ASP A 156 2.67 27.10 -17.69
CA ASP A 156 3.87 27.39 -18.49
C ASP A 156 4.54 26.14 -19.10
N GLU A 157 4.08 24.91 -18.80
CA GLU A 157 4.72 23.61 -19.13
C GLU A 157 4.89 23.30 -20.65
N LYS A 158 4.55 24.23 -21.55
CA LYS A 158 4.59 24.07 -23.02
C LYS A 158 5.98 23.78 -23.63
N PRO A 159 7.12 24.31 -23.12
CA PRO A 159 8.44 23.95 -23.64
C PRO A 159 8.88 22.53 -23.22
N GLU A 160 8.76 22.21 -21.93
CA GLU A 160 9.32 20.98 -21.34
C GLU A 160 8.63 19.71 -21.83
N ALA A 161 7.30 19.77 -22.02
CA ALA A 161 6.53 18.65 -22.54
C ALA A 161 6.99 18.25 -23.96
N LYS A 162 7.25 19.24 -24.83
CA LYS A 162 7.74 18.99 -26.20
C LYS A 162 9.14 18.39 -26.20
N GLU A 163 10.07 19.00 -25.48
CA GLU A 163 11.45 18.51 -25.40
C GLU A 163 11.52 17.10 -24.79
N THR A 164 10.64 16.79 -23.83
CA THR A 164 10.44 15.46 -23.27
C THR A 164 9.99 14.45 -24.31
N ILE A 165 8.95 14.78 -25.09
CA ILE A 165 8.44 13.90 -26.17
C ILE A 165 9.50 13.69 -27.25
N GLU A 166 10.28 14.70 -27.62
CA GLU A 166 11.37 14.58 -28.60
C GLU A 166 12.51 13.69 -28.10
N LYS A 167 12.92 13.82 -26.83
CA LYS A 167 13.87 12.92 -26.18
C LYS A 167 13.36 11.48 -26.11
N VAL A 168 12.06 11.27 -25.90
CA VAL A 168 11.42 9.95 -25.98
C VAL A 168 11.43 9.42 -27.41
N GLN A 169 11.04 10.21 -28.43
CA GLN A 169 11.13 9.81 -29.83
C GLN A 169 12.56 9.45 -30.27
N ALA A 170 13.57 10.21 -29.83
CA ALA A 170 14.97 9.91 -30.08
C ALA A 170 15.40 8.60 -29.41
N THR A 171 14.92 8.33 -28.19
CA THR A 171 15.15 7.06 -27.47
C THR A 171 14.49 5.89 -28.21
N LEU A 172 13.22 6.03 -28.62
CA LEU A 172 12.47 5.02 -29.40
C LEU A 172 13.19 4.66 -30.71
N LYS A 173 13.68 5.66 -31.45
CA LYS A 173 14.48 5.48 -32.68
C LYS A 173 15.83 4.83 -32.37
N GLY A 174 16.48 5.22 -31.27
CA GLY A 174 17.78 4.70 -30.83
C GLY A 174 17.75 3.27 -30.27
N THR A 175 16.62 2.80 -29.74
CA THR A 175 16.47 1.42 -29.25
C THR A 175 16.47 0.37 -30.37
N GLY A 176 16.06 0.76 -31.59
CA GLY A 176 16.18 -0.03 -32.83
C GLY A 176 15.31 -1.29 -32.95
N ASN A 177 14.99 -1.95 -31.83
CA ASN A 177 14.19 -3.17 -31.75
C ASN A 177 13.01 -2.98 -30.78
N GLU A 178 11.95 -3.75 -30.99
CA GLU A 178 10.83 -3.87 -30.04
C GLU A 178 11.27 -4.64 -28.76
N PRO A 179 10.63 -4.42 -27.60
CA PRO A 179 10.98 -5.08 -26.34
C PRO A 179 10.96 -6.61 -26.37
N TYR A 180 10.17 -7.19 -27.29
CA TYR A 180 10.00 -8.63 -27.47
C TYR A 180 9.73 -8.93 -28.96
N PRO A 181 10.08 -10.10 -29.51
CA PRO A 181 9.75 -10.45 -30.89
C PRO A 181 8.24 -10.61 -31.10
N ASP A 182 7.74 -10.27 -32.30
CA ASP A 182 6.33 -10.42 -32.65
C ASP A 182 5.78 -11.83 -32.42
N TRP A 183 4.66 -11.91 -31.70
CA TRP A 183 3.75 -13.04 -31.74
C TRP A 183 2.81 -12.91 -32.95
N LYS A 184 2.06 -13.96 -33.29
CA LYS A 184 1.16 -13.88 -34.46
C LYS A 184 0.00 -12.92 -34.17
N PRO A 185 -0.39 -12.05 -35.12
CA PRO A 185 -1.59 -11.22 -34.98
C PRO A 185 -2.82 -12.05 -34.59
N GLY A 186 -3.56 -11.58 -33.58
CA GLY A 186 -4.74 -12.26 -33.04
C GLY A 186 -4.46 -13.39 -32.03
N GLU A 187 -3.22 -13.86 -31.85
CA GLU A 187 -2.87 -14.74 -30.71
C GLU A 187 -2.81 -13.90 -29.41
N PRO A 188 -3.20 -14.45 -28.23
CA PRO A 188 -3.17 -13.69 -26.97
C PRO A 188 -1.76 -13.26 -26.58
N VAL A 189 -1.63 -12.08 -25.97
CA VAL A 189 -0.33 -11.46 -25.65
C VAL A 189 0.48 -12.38 -24.71
N PRO A 190 1.70 -12.82 -25.07
CA PRO A 190 2.53 -13.65 -24.20
C PRO A 190 2.89 -12.92 -22.91
N TYR A 191 2.73 -13.57 -21.74
CA TYR A 191 3.09 -12.94 -20.47
C TYR A 191 4.61 -12.68 -20.37
N ALA A 192 5.43 -13.57 -20.92
CA ALA A 192 6.86 -13.37 -21.13
C ALA A 192 7.24 -12.08 -21.88
N ALA A 193 6.38 -11.54 -22.76
CA ALA A 193 6.63 -10.27 -23.44
C ALA A 193 6.47 -9.08 -22.48
N LEU A 194 5.44 -9.11 -21.63
CA LEU A 194 5.24 -8.15 -20.54
C LEU A 194 6.39 -8.26 -19.50
N CYS A 195 6.81 -9.48 -19.15
CA CYS A 195 7.95 -9.70 -18.25
C CYS A 195 9.30 -9.25 -18.83
N THR A 196 9.47 -9.32 -20.16
CA THR A 196 10.66 -8.78 -20.83
C THR A 196 10.65 -7.25 -20.78
N THR A 197 9.51 -6.62 -21.06
CA THR A 197 9.32 -5.17 -20.93
C THR A 197 9.56 -4.70 -19.49
N PHE A 198 9.02 -5.41 -18.50
CA PHE A 198 9.30 -5.17 -17.07
C PHE A 198 10.80 -5.31 -16.72
N SER A 199 11.51 -6.28 -17.29
CA SER A 199 12.94 -6.46 -17.04
C SER A 199 13.80 -5.33 -17.64
N LEU A 200 13.41 -4.78 -18.79
CA LEU A 200 14.08 -3.62 -19.39
C LEU A 200 13.86 -2.36 -18.53
N ILE A 201 12.62 -2.16 -18.07
CA ILE A 201 12.25 -1.06 -17.16
C ILE A 201 13.01 -1.16 -15.84
N GLU A 202 13.04 -2.33 -15.20
CA GLU A 202 13.70 -2.55 -13.90
C GLU A 202 15.23 -2.31 -13.96
N MET A 203 15.83 -2.40 -15.15
CA MET A 203 17.26 -2.17 -15.38
C MET A 203 17.64 -0.71 -15.66
N THR A 204 16.69 0.23 -15.70
CA THR A 204 16.97 1.66 -15.92
C THR A 204 16.30 2.56 -14.88
N THR A 205 17.01 3.60 -14.44
CA THR A 205 16.46 4.69 -13.61
C THR A 205 15.94 5.86 -14.44
N LYS A 206 16.21 5.88 -15.75
CA LYS A 206 15.86 7.02 -16.62
C LYS A 206 14.39 6.96 -17.01
N ARG A 207 13.56 7.85 -16.43
CA ARG A 207 12.11 7.98 -16.69
C ARG A 207 11.73 7.94 -18.18
N LEU A 208 12.52 8.58 -19.04
CA LEU A 208 12.27 8.61 -20.50
C LEU A 208 12.48 7.25 -21.18
N ALA A 209 13.43 6.45 -20.71
CA ALA A 209 13.64 5.08 -21.19
C ALA A 209 12.54 4.14 -20.69
N ILE A 210 12.09 4.29 -19.44
CA ILE A 210 10.92 3.58 -18.90
C ILE A 210 9.68 3.86 -19.78
N LEU A 211 9.42 5.14 -20.06
CA LEU A 211 8.32 5.57 -20.93
C LEU A 211 8.47 4.99 -22.36
N ALA A 212 9.65 5.05 -22.96
CA ALA A 212 9.91 4.48 -24.28
C ALA A 212 9.62 2.96 -24.33
N HIS A 213 10.10 2.18 -23.36
CA HIS A 213 9.84 0.74 -23.29
C HIS A 213 8.35 0.43 -23.11
N CYS A 214 7.63 1.16 -22.25
CA CYS A 214 6.18 1.04 -22.12
C CYS A 214 5.45 1.36 -23.43
N SER A 215 5.81 2.44 -24.11
CA SER A 215 5.16 2.90 -25.34
C SER A 215 5.35 1.90 -26.48
N LEU A 216 6.57 1.36 -26.68
CA LEU A 216 6.82 0.31 -27.68
C LEU A 216 5.99 -0.94 -27.43
N PHE A 217 5.95 -1.42 -26.18
CA PHE A 217 5.20 -2.63 -25.86
C PHE A 217 3.68 -2.44 -26.03
N LEU A 218 3.14 -1.28 -25.64
CA LEU A 218 1.73 -0.96 -25.86
C LEU A 218 1.41 -0.78 -27.36
N GLN A 219 2.32 -0.24 -28.18
CA GLN A 219 2.19 -0.22 -29.64
C GLN A 219 2.18 -1.62 -30.24
N GLN A 220 3.03 -2.53 -29.77
CA GLN A 220 3.07 -3.93 -30.20
C GLN A 220 1.76 -4.67 -29.82
N VAL A 221 1.24 -4.45 -28.61
CA VAL A 221 -0.07 -4.98 -28.18
C VAL A 221 -1.22 -4.42 -29.02
N LEU A 222 -1.25 -3.12 -29.29
CA LEU A 222 -2.23 -2.50 -30.20
C LEU A 222 -2.17 -3.06 -31.63
N ARG A 223 -0.95 -3.29 -32.15
CA ARG A 223 -0.70 -3.78 -33.51
C ARG A 223 -1.05 -5.26 -33.70
N LEU A 224 -0.85 -6.10 -32.69
CA LEU A 224 -1.03 -7.55 -32.79
C LEU A 224 -2.33 -8.06 -32.16
N THR A 225 -2.68 -7.57 -30.96
CA THR A 225 -3.77 -8.13 -30.13
C THR A 225 -4.45 -7.05 -29.26
N PRO A 226 -5.07 -6.02 -29.86
CA PRO A 226 -5.61 -4.87 -29.11
C PRO A 226 -6.67 -5.23 -28.06
N ARG A 227 -7.34 -6.39 -28.18
CA ARG A 227 -8.29 -6.90 -27.19
C ARG A 227 -7.68 -7.22 -25.82
N ASP A 228 -6.37 -7.48 -25.76
CA ASP A 228 -5.63 -7.75 -24.52
C ASP A 228 -5.03 -6.46 -23.90
N LEU A 229 -5.29 -5.28 -24.48
CA LEU A 229 -4.74 -4.00 -24.01
C LEU A 229 -5.18 -3.65 -22.58
N LEU A 230 -6.45 -3.85 -22.24
CA LEU A 230 -6.99 -3.60 -20.89
C LEU A 230 -6.27 -4.44 -19.81
N PRO A 231 -6.24 -5.80 -19.88
CA PRO A 231 -5.49 -6.59 -18.90
C PRO A 231 -3.98 -6.33 -18.96
N THR A 232 -3.42 -5.89 -20.11
CA THR A 232 -2.02 -5.44 -20.17
C THR A 232 -1.79 -4.21 -19.30
N VAL A 233 -2.58 -3.15 -19.49
CA VAL A 233 -2.47 -1.90 -18.73
C VAL A 233 -2.72 -2.15 -17.24
N GLN A 234 -3.76 -2.92 -16.89
CA GLN A 234 -4.05 -3.33 -15.51
C GLN A 234 -2.86 -4.04 -14.85
N LEU A 235 -2.25 -5.02 -15.52
CA LEU A 235 -1.04 -5.68 -14.99
C LEU A 235 0.17 -4.73 -14.90
N MET A 236 0.34 -3.79 -15.83
CA MET A 236 1.41 -2.78 -15.78
C MET A 236 1.30 -1.81 -14.60
N ILE A 237 0.08 -1.45 -14.18
CA ILE A 237 -0.17 -0.58 -13.02
C ILE A 237 -0.37 -1.35 -11.70
N ASN A 238 -0.18 -2.67 -11.69
CA ASN A 238 -0.40 -3.57 -10.55
C ASN A 238 -1.85 -3.56 -10.01
N LYS A 239 -2.85 -3.53 -10.90
CA LYS A 239 -4.29 -3.62 -10.57
C LYS A 239 -4.95 -4.79 -11.33
N LEU A 240 -6.16 -5.16 -10.91
CA LEU A 240 -7.00 -6.21 -11.55
C LEU A 240 -8.41 -5.71 -11.94
N ALA A 241 -8.74 -4.50 -11.48
CA ALA A 241 -9.95 -3.73 -11.71
C ALA A 241 -9.68 -2.30 -11.21
N ALA A 242 -10.56 -1.35 -11.52
CA ALA A 242 -10.59 -0.05 -10.87
C ALA A 242 -10.76 -0.17 -9.35
N ASP A 243 -10.21 0.82 -8.62
CA ASP A 243 -10.09 0.78 -7.15
C ASP A 243 -11.47 0.65 -6.45
N TYR A 244 -12.53 1.21 -7.06
CA TYR A 244 -13.90 1.19 -6.55
C TYR A 244 -14.62 -0.16 -6.71
N ALA A 245 -14.08 -1.10 -7.48
CA ALA A 245 -14.63 -2.45 -7.59
C ALA A 245 -14.35 -3.33 -6.35
N GLY A 246 -13.56 -2.84 -5.39
CA GLY A 246 -13.25 -3.56 -4.14
C GLY A 246 -12.44 -4.86 -4.32
N ILE A 247 -11.77 -5.02 -5.47
CA ILE A 247 -11.03 -6.24 -5.84
C ILE A 247 -9.64 -6.23 -5.19
N GLU A 248 -9.58 -6.57 -3.91
CA GLU A 248 -8.33 -6.87 -3.22
C GLU A 248 -7.87 -8.32 -3.48
N LEU A 249 -6.57 -8.52 -3.74
CA LEU A 249 -5.97 -9.86 -3.73
C LEU A 249 -6.15 -10.55 -2.36
N GLY A 250 -6.06 -9.80 -1.26
CA GLY A 250 -6.29 -10.30 0.10
C GLY A 250 -5.40 -11.49 0.48
N ILE A 251 -4.09 -11.38 0.22
CA ILE A 251 -3.08 -12.42 0.42
C ILE A 251 -1.92 -11.85 1.22
N GLY A 252 -1.57 -12.49 2.35
CA GLY A 252 -0.40 -12.14 3.15
C GLY A 252 0.88 -12.84 2.66
N GLU A 253 2.03 -12.24 2.96
CA GLU A 253 3.38 -12.74 2.62
C GLU A 253 3.58 -14.22 3.00
N SER A 254 2.98 -14.68 4.10
CA SER A 254 2.99 -16.07 4.56
C SER A 254 2.30 -17.06 3.61
N LEU A 255 1.19 -16.68 2.97
CA LEU A 255 0.47 -17.51 1.99
C LEU A 255 1.22 -17.54 0.64
N ILE A 256 1.87 -16.44 0.27
CA ILE A 256 2.77 -16.39 -0.89
C ILE A 256 3.93 -17.36 -0.67
N MET A 257 4.61 -17.28 0.48
CA MET A 257 5.70 -18.21 0.82
C MET A 257 5.25 -19.68 0.88
N LYS A 258 4.03 -19.97 1.35
CA LYS A 258 3.43 -21.32 1.29
C LYS A 258 3.29 -21.79 -0.17
N ALA A 259 2.70 -20.97 -1.04
CA ALA A 259 2.51 -21.29 -2.45
C ALA A 259 3.83 -21.44 -3.23
N VAL A 260 4.84 -20.61 -2.95
CA VAL A 260 6.19 -20.74 -3.53
C VAL A 260 6.85 -22.05 -3.07
N GLY A 261 6.76 -22.42 -1.79
CA GLY A 261 7.26 -23.71 -1.30
C GLY A 261 6.58 -24.90 -1.98
N GLU A 262 5.25 -24.91 -2.02
CA GLU A 262 4.44 -25.99 -2.62
C GLU A 262 4.56 -26.11 -4.15
N SER A 263 4.96 -25.05 -4.86
CA SER A 263 5.18 -25.05 -6.31
C SER A 263 6.63 -25.35 -6.71
N THR A 264 7.55 -25.43 -5.75
CA THR A 264 8.99 -25.65 -5.99
C THR A 264 9.58 -26.84 -5.25
N GLY A 265 8.84 -27.41 -4.30
CA GLY A 265 9.29 -28.51 -3.43
C GLY A 265 10.21 -28.07 -2.28
N ARG A 266 10.35 -26.75 -2.04
CA ARG A 266 11.21 -26.20 -0.99
C ARG A 266 10.42 -25.98 0.31
N SER A 267 11.02 -26.25 1.45
CA SER A 267 10.36 -26.09 2.75
C SER A 267 10.16 -24.62 3.12
N LEU A 268 9.08 -24.32 3.85
CA LEU A 268 8.73 -22.95 4.25
C LEU A 268 9.82 -22.27 5.11
N SER A 269 10.61 -23.04 5.87
CA SER A 269 11.76 -22.51 6.63
C SER A 269 12.88 -22.01 5.72
N VAL A 270 13.15 -22.69 4.60
CA VAL A 270 14.13 -22.27 3.61
C VAL A 270 13.66 -21.04 2.85
N ILE A 271 12.38 -20.99 2.44
CA ILE A 271 11.79 -19.79 1.81
C ILE A 271 11.86 -18.57 2.75
N LYS A 272 11.61 -18.75 4.05
CA LYS A 272 11.76 -17.71 5.10
C LYS A 272 13.22 -17.34 5.41
N ALA A 273 14.20 -18.17 5.04
CA ALA A 273 15.62 -17.81 5.12
C ALA A 273 15.99 -16.95 3.91
N ASP A 274 15.74 -17.45 2.70
CA ASP A 274 15.96 -16.72 1.45
C ASP A 274 15.28 -15.34 1.44
N GLN A 275 14.05 -15.22 1.95
CA GLN A 275 13.35 -13.93 2.01
C GLN A 275 14.00 -12.90 2.95
N ARG A 276 14.65 -13.34 4.04
CA ARG A 276 15.38 -12.43 4.95
C ARG A 276 16.74 -12.02 4.38
N GLU A 277 17.34 -12.86 3.54
CA GLU A 277 18.61 -12.60 2.85
C GLU A 277 18.41 -11.69 1.62
N ILE A 278 17.34 -11.90 0.86
CA ILE A 278 17.11 -11.28 -0.46
C ILE A 278 16.10 -10.12 -0.41
N GLY A 279 15.14 -10.13 0.53
CA GLY A 279 14.15 -9.06 0.70
C GLY A 279 13.11 -8.92 -0.43
N ASP A 280 13.00 -9.90 -1.33
CA ASP A 280 12.15 -9.88 -2.52
C ASP A 280 11.60 -11.29 -2.84
N LEU A 281 10.32 -11.57 -2.55
CA LEU A 281 9.77 -12.89 -2.81
C LEU A 281 9.73 -13.25 -4.30
N GLY A 282 9.76 -12.27 -5.21
CA GLY A 282 9.88 -12.53 -6.64
C GLY A 282 11.24 -13.14 -7.00
N LEU A 283 12.31 -12.58 -6.45
CA LEU A 283 13.65 -13.16 -6.59
C LEU A 283 13.77 -14.49 -5.85
N VAL A 284 13.18 -14.63 -4.66
CA VAL A 284 13.11 -15.93 -3.97
C VAL A 284 12.38 -16.97 -4.82
N ALA A 285 11.26 -16.62 -5.45
CA ALA A 285 10.49 -17.52 -6.31
C ALA A 285 11.29 -17.93 -7.56
N ALA A 286 11.94 -16.98 -8.26
CA ALA A 286 12.79 -17.25 -9.41
C ALA A 286 14.00 -18.13 -9.05
N LYS A 287 14.71 -17.83 -7.94
CA LYS A 287 15.77 -18.67 -7.34
C LYS A 287 15.25 -20.07 -6.98
N SER A 288 13.98 -20.17 -6.57
CA SER A 288 13.35 -21.42 -6.15
C SER A 288 12.87 -22.31 -7.29
N ARG A 289 12.75 -21.83 -8.55
CA ARG A 289 12.32 -22.65 -9.69
C ARG A 289 13.34 -23.76 -9.98
N SER A 290 13.12 -24.89 -9.31
CA SER A 290 13.80 -26.15 -9.56
C SER A 290 13.32 -26.74 -10.89
N ASN A 291 14.22 -27.42 -11.61
CA ASN A 291 13.91 -28.11 -12.87
C ASN A 291 13.11 -29.41 -12.59
N GLN A 292 11.95 -29.32 -11.94
CA GLN A 292 11.03 -30.45 -11.75
C GLN A 292 10.54 -30.92 -13.14
N PRO A 293 10.83 -32.16 -13.56
CA PRO A 293 10.40 -32.63 -14.88
C PRO A 293 8.88 -32.77 -14.91
N THR A 294 8.22 -31.95 -15.72
CA THR A 294 6.79 -32.10 -16.00
C THR A 294 6.62 -33.08 -17.16
N MET A 295 5.76 -34.09 -16.98
CA MET A 295 5.50 -35.12 -18.00
C MET A 295 4.98 -34.52 -19.32
N PHE A 296 4.28 -33.39 -19.23
CA PHE A 296 3.87 -32.55 -20.35
C PHE A 296 4.26 -31.11 -20.06
N LYS A 297 4.85 -30.41 -21.04
CA LYS A 297 5.09 -28.97 -20.92
C LYS A 297 3.74 -28.24 -20.80
N PRO A 298 3.49 -27.46 -19.74
CA PRO A 298 2.28 -26.65 -19.67
C PRO A 298 2.28 -25.57 -20.77
N LYS A 299 1.10 -25.12 -21.18
CA LYS A 299 0.97 -24.03 -22.15
C LYS A 299 1.63 -22.75 -21.58
N PRO A 300 2.37 -21.97 -22.40
CA PRO A 300 2.93 -20.69 -21.96
C PRO A 300 1.85 -19.75 -21.41
N LEU A 301 2.24 -18.90 -20.46
CA LEU A 301 1.34 -17.91 -19.89
C LEU A 301 1.05 -16.79 -20.88
N THR A 302 -0.18 -16.27 -20.84
CA THR A 302 -0.62 -15.10 -21.59
C THR A 302 -1.09 -14.03 -20.60
N VAL A 303 -0.97 -12.75 -20.96
CA VAL A 303 -1.39 -11.61 -20.13
C VAL A 303 -2.83 -11.79 -19.66
N LYS A 304 -3.73 -12.15 -20.58
CA LYS A 304 -5.14 -12.43 -20.27
C LYS A 304 -5.31 -13.57 -19.26
N ALA A 305 -4.64 -14.72 -19.46
CA ALA A 305 -4.76 -15.87 -18.57
C ALA A 305 -4.17 -15.62 -17.17
N VAL A 306 -3.10 -14.81 -17.08
CA VAL A 306 -2.52 -14.37 -15.80
C VAL A 306 -3.47 -13.40 -15.09
N HIS A 307 -4.02 -12.42 -15.80
CA HIS A 307 -4.99 -11.48 -15.28
C HIS A 307 -6.26 -12.17 -14.76
N GLU A 308 -6.88 -13.03 -15.57
CA GLU A 308 -8.06 -13.82 -15.20
C GLU A 308 -7.76 -14.76 -14.02
N GLY A 309 -6.58 -15.37 -13.96
CA GLY A 309 -6.13 -16.19 -12.85
C GLY A 309 -5.99 -15.40 -11.54
N LEU A 310 -5.35 -14.23 -11.58
CA LEU A 310 -5.19 -13.34 -10.42
C LEU A 310 -6.52 -12.75 -9.96
N LEU A 311 -7.40 -12.35 -10.89
CA LEU A 311 -8.77 -11.88 -10.60
C LEU A 311 -9.64 -12.98 -9.98
N GLY A 312 -9.52 -14.22 -10.47
CA GLY A 312 -10.14 -15.39 -9.87
C GLY A 312 -9.66 -15.65 -8.45
N ILE A 313 -8.35 -15.51 -8.20
CA ILE A 313 -7.73 -15.62 -6.85
C ILE A 313 -8.24 -14.51 -5.92
N ALA A 314 -8.31 -13.26 -6.38
CA ALA A 314 -8.81 -12.13 -5.60
C ALA A 314 -10.25 -12.36 -5.11
N LYS A 315 -11.13 -12.80 -6.03
CA LYS A 315 -12.55 -13.08 -5.78
C LYS A 315 -12.84 -14.26 -4.83
N VAL A 316 -11.85 -15.07 -4.44
CA VAL A 316 -12.08 -16.16 -3.47
C VAL A 316 -12.30 -15.62 -2.05
N GLN A 317 -13.47 -15.89 -1.48
CA GLN A 317 -13.85 -15.54 -0.11
C GLN A 317 -14.47 -16.74 0.63
N GLY A 318 -14.74 -16.59 1.93
CA GLY A 318 -15.40 -17.61 2.76
C GLY A 318 -14.49 -18.73 3.30
N HIS A 319 -15.10 -19.80 3.80
CA HIS A 319 -14.38 -20.92 4.41
C HIS A 319 -13.51 -21.68 3.38
N GLY A 320 -12.31 -22.09 3.77
CA GLY A 320 -11.32 -22.72 2.88
C GLY A 320 -10.72 -21.79 1.81
N ALA A 321 -10.97 -20.47 1.86
CA ALA A 321 -10.47 -19.53 0.86
C ALA A 321 -8.93 -19.49 0.76
N GLN A 322 -8.21 -19.62 1.89
CA GLN A 322 -6.75 -19.51 1.90
C GLN A 322 -6.08 -20.59 1.05
N ASP A 323 -6.48 -21.86 1.20
CA ASP A 323 -5.91 -22.97 0.43
C ASP A 323 -6.35 -22.97 -1.03
N LYS A 324 -7.56 -22.46 -1.33
CA LYS A 324 -8.00 -22.17 -2.71
C LYS A 324 -7.11 -21.09 -3.35
N LYS A 325 -6.79 -20.00 -2.64
CA LYS A 325 -5.86 -18.96 -3.13
C LYS A 325 -4.45 -19.51 -3.35
N VAL A 326 -3.90 -20.28 -2.39
CA VAL A 326 -2.59 -20.97 -2.53
C VAL A 326 -2.58 -21.89 -3.75
N SER A 327 -3.64 -22.67 -3.97
CA SER A 327 -3.78 -23.55 -5.14
C SER A 327 -3.83 -22.77 -6.46
N GLY A 328 -4.50 -21.61 -6.49
CA GLY A 328 -4.51 -20.72 -7.64
C GLY A 328 -3.11 -20.14 -7.96
N ILE A 329 -2.40 -19.66 -6.94
CA ILE A 329 -1.01 -19.18 -7.09
C ILE A 329 -0.12 -20.30 -7.62
N LYS A 330 -0.21 -21.50 -7.04
CA LYS A 330 0.52 -22.71 -7.48
C LYS A 330 0.24 -23.07 -8.95
N LYS A 331 -1.00 -22.88 -9.43
CA LYS A 331 -1.37 -23.09 -10.84
C LYS A 331 -0.73 -22.07 -11.79
N LEU A 332 -0.59 -20.81 -11.37
CA LEU A 332 0.12 -19.79 -12.16
C LEU A 332 1.64 -20.09 -12.17
N LEU A 333 2.23 -20.35 -11.01
CA LEU A 333 3.66 -20.61 -10.87
C LEU A 333 4.12 -21.93 -11.53
N SER A 334 3.24 -22.93 -11.69
CA SER A 334 3.62 -24.16 -12.40
C SER A 334 3.82 -23.95 -13.91
N ALA A 335 3.05 -23.05 -14.52
CA ALA A 335 3.17 -22.68 -15.94
C ALA A 335 4.16 -21.54 -16.25
N ALA A 336 4.66 -20.87 -15.21
CA ALA A 336 5.64 -19.78 -15.34
C ALA A 336 7.05 -20.26 -15.76
N ASP A 337 7.77 -19.42 -16.50
CA ASP A 337 9.15 -19.60 -16.97
C ASP A 337 9.34 -20.79 -17.92
N THR A 338 8.28 -21.26 -18.58
CA THR A 338 8.28 -22.45 -19.47
C THR A 338 9.22 -22.36 -20.67
N ALA A 339 9.54 -21.15 -21.15
CA ALA A 339 10.53 -20.92 -22.20
C ALA A 339 12.00 -21.01 -21.71
N ILE A 340 12.21 -20.90 -20.39
CA ILE A 340 13.52 -20.93 -19.72
C ILE A 340 13.78 -22.33 -19.15
N ALA A 341 12.75 -22.95 -18.58
CA ALA A 341 12.76 -24.30 -18.02
C ALA A 341 13.01 -25.38 -19.11
N GLY A 342 14.28 -25.77 -19.27
CA GLY A 342 14.68 -26.90 -20.13
C GLY A 342 15.99 -26.72 -20.90
N LYS A 343 16.59 -25.51 -20.95
CA LYS A 343 17.84 -25.26 -21.71
C LYS A 343 19.13 -25.68 -21.00
N GLY A 344 19.07 -26.66 -20.09
CA GLY A 344 20.24 -27.15 -19.32
C GLY A 344 20.89 -26.13 -18.37
N THR A 345 20.35 -24.91 -18.31
CA THR A 345 20.81 -23.83 -17.44
C THR A 345 20.61 -24.17 -15.97
N LYS A 346 21.55 -23.70 -15.15
CA LYS A 346 21.32 -23.49 -13.71
C LYS A 346 20.15 -22.51 -13.57
N GLY A 347 19.38 -22.61 -12.47
CA GLY A 347 18.21 -21.77 -12.23
C GLY A 347 18.53 -20.27 -12.27
N VAL A 348 17.47 -19.44 -12.37
CA VAL A 348 17.58 -17.98 -12.61
C VAL A 348 18.63 -17.35 -11.68
N ASP A 349 19.67 -16.79 -12.28
CA ASP A 349 20.71 -16.07 -11.55
C ASP A 349 20.15 -14.71 -11.10
N ILE A 350 19.69 -14.65 -9.86
CA ILE A 350 19.14 -13.42 -9.26
C ILE A 350 20.18 -12.32 -9.05
N THR A 351 21.48 -12.64 -9.13
CA THR A 351 22.56 -11.64 -9.00
C THR A 351 22.82 -10.91 -10.31
N LYS A 352 22.48 -11.53 -11.45
CA LYS A 352 22.60 -10.93 -12.78
C LYS A 352 21.27 -10.36 -13.26
N ASP A 353 21.30 -9.20 -13.90
CA ASP A 353 20.15 -8.52 -14.53
C ASP A 353 18.88 -8.46 -13.64
N LYS A 354 19.07 -8.40 -12.30
CA LYS A 354 18.01 -8.48 -11.28
C LYS A 354 17.07 -9.68 -11.46
N GLY A 355 17.61 -10.84 -11.82
CA GLY A 355 16.84 -12.06 -12.11
C GLY A 355 16.06 -12.03 -13.45
N GLY A 356 16.33 -11.05 -14.31
CA GLY A 356 15.86 -11.01 -15.70
C GLY A 356 14.33 -11.03 -15.88
N PRO A 357 13.84 -11.49 -17.04
CA PRO A 357 12.43 -11.45 -17.41
C PRO A 357 11.61 -12.62 -16.84
N SER A 358 11.88 -13.05 -15.60
CA SER A 358 11.22 -14.22 -15.02
C SER A 358 9.72 -13.96 -14.75
N GLU A 359 8.88 -14.86 -15.25
CA GLU A 359 7.43 -14.84 -15.03
C GLU A 359 7.10 -15.08 -13.56
N SER A 360 7.77 -16.04 -12.89
CA SER A 360 7.61 -16.27 -11.44
C SER A 360 7.95 -15.03 -10.61
N LYS A 361 9.00 -14.27 -10.99
CA LYS A 361 9.39 -13.04 -10.29
C LYS A 361 8.24 -12.02 -10.30
N TYR A 362 7.68 -11.74 -11.47
CA TYR A 362 6.66 -10.71 -11.60
C TYR A 362 5.28 -11.15 -11.10
N ILE A 363 4.89 -12.43 -11.22
CA ILE A 363 3.67 -12.97 -10.58
C ILE A 363 3.75 -12.80 -9.07
N VAL A 364 4.87 -13.16 -8.44
CA VAL A 364 4.99 -13.09 -6.98
C VAL A 364 5.10 -11.65 -6.48
N ARG A 365 5.80 -10.77 -7.20
CA ARG A 365 5.81 -9.32 -6.91
C ARG A 365 4.44 -8.67 -7.10
N PHE A 366 3.63 -9.12 -8.05
CA PHE A 366 2.24 -8.68 -8.19
C PHE A 366 1.42 -9.10 -6.96
N LEU A 367 1.61 -10.33 -6.49
CA LEU A 367 0.98 -10.86 -5.27
C LEU A 367 1.45 -10.15 -3.98
N GLU A 368 2.69 -9.64 -3.92
CA GLU A 368 3.16 -8.73 -2.85
C GLU A 368 2.51 -7.32 -2.92
N GLY A 369 1.81 -6.99 -4.00
CA GLY A 369 1.33 -5.63 -4.30
C GLY A 369 2.44 -4.67 -4.75
N LYS A 370 3.60 -5.19 -5.20
CA LYS A 370 4.86 -4.44 -5.32
C LYS A 370 5.71 -4.94 -6.50
N LEU A 371 5.46 -4.46 -7.72
CA LEU A 371 6.26 -4.82 -8.92
C LEU A 371 7.73 -4.37 -8.87
N ARG A 372 8.07 -3.38 -8.03
CA ARG A 372 9.44 -2.85 -7.80
C ARG A 372 10.15 -2.29 -9.06
N LEU A 373 9.39 -1.90 -10.08
CA LEU A 373 9.90 -1.50 -11.40
C LEU A 373 10.45 -0.06 -11.49
N GLY A 374 10.04 0.85 -10.60
CA GLY A 374 10.15 2.30 -10.84
C GLY A 374 9.12 2.85 -11.84
N LEU A 375 8.27 1.99 -12.41
CA LEU A 375 7.12 2.37 -13.21
C LEU A 375 6.01 2.95 -12.33
N ALA A 376 5.49 4.12 -12.70
CA ALA A 376 4.34 4.77 -12.05
C ALA A 376 3.12 4.80 -12.98
N GLU A 377 1.92 4.80 -12.42
CA GLU A 377 0.64 4.83 -13.14
C GLU A 377 0.57 6.02 -14.14
N LYS A 378 1.02 7.21 -13.73
CA LYS A 378 1.13 8.39 -14.63
C LYS A 378 2.05 8.16 -15.83
N THR A 379 3.09 7.32 -15.70
CA THR A 379 3.99 6.97 -16.82
C THR A 379 3.33 5.97 -17.76
N VAL A 380 2.51 5.04 -17.25
CA VAL A 380 1.72 4.12 -18.09
C VAL A 380 0.64 4.90 -18.85
N LEU A 381 -0.03 5.85 -18.22
CA LEU A 381 -1.03 6.72 -18.86
C LEU A 381 -0.43 7.52 -20.03
N VAL A 382 0.76 8.10 -19.84
CA VAL A 382 1.51 8.79 -20.90
C VAL A 382 1.95 7.83 -22.01
N ALA A 383 2.46 6.65 -21.66
CA ALA A 383 2.85 5.63 -22.62
C ALA A 383 1.66 5.15 -23.48
N LEU A 384 0.49 5.00 -22.87
CA LEU A 384 -0.76 4.59 -23.51
C LEU A 384 -1.25 5.65 -24.51
N ALA A 385 -1.25 6.93 -24.13
CA ALA A 385 -1.59 8.03 -25.04
C ALA A 385 -0.67 8.05 -26.26
N GLN A 386 0.65 8.02 -26.04
CA GLN A 386 1.64 8.02 -27.13
C GLN A 386 1.50 6.78 -28.03
N ALA A 387 1.25 5.62 -27.45
CA ALA A 387 1.08 4.36 -28.18
C ALA A 387 -0.18 4.37 -29.07
N VAL A 388 -1.30 4.90 -28.57
CA VAL A 388 -2.55 4.98 -29.34
C VAL A 388 -2.45 6.02 -30.46
N VAL A 389 -1.89 7.21 -30.21
CA VAL A 389 -1.66 8.21 -31.27
C VAL A 389 -0.74 7.66 -32.38
N ALA A 390 0.32 6.93 -32.01
CA ALA A 390 1.22 6.28 -32.97
C ALA A 390 0.53 5.15 -33.76
N HIS A 391 -0.27 4.33 -33.09
CA HIS A 391 -1.04 3.26 -33.73
C HIS A 391 -2.11 3.80 -34.68
N GLU A 392 -2.88 4.80 -34.27
CA GLU A 392 -3.86 5.48 -35.12
C GLU A 392 -3.23 6.07 -36.39
N ALA A 393 -2.07 6.72 -36.27
CA ALA A 393 -1.33 7.24 -37.41
C ALA A 393 -0.87 6.12 -38.36
N ALA A 394 -0.31 5.03 -37.81
CA ALA A 394 0.14 3.88 -38.58
C ALA A 394 -1.02 3.17 -39.32
N VAL A 395 -2.18 3.00 -38.68
CA VAL A 395 -3.39 2.42 -39.30
C VAL A 395 -3.95 3.30 -40.42
N LYS A 396 -3.82 4.63 -40.31
CA LYS A 396 -4.18 5.60 -41.36
C LYS A 396 -3.14 5.71 -42.48
N GLY A 397 -2.00 5.02 -42.37
CA GLY A 397 -0.87 5.14 -43.31
C GLY A 397 -0.15 6.50 -43.23
N GLU A 398 -0.34 7.26 -42.15
CA GLU A 398 0.38 8.51 -41.90
C GLU A 398 1.85 8.24 -41.54
N LYS A 399 2.69 9.28 -41.68
CA LYS A 399 4.03 9.28 -41.07
C LYS A 399 3.92 9.27 -39.54
N ALA A 400 5.01 8.91 -38.87
CA ALA A 400 5.11 8.97 -37.41
C ALA A 400 4.63 10.33 -36.87
N PRO A 401 3.79 10.37 -35.83
CA PRO A 401 3.12 11.58 -35.37
C PRO A 401 4.11 12.65 -34.88
N SER A 402 3.75 13.92 -35.08
CA SER A 402 4.55 15.04 -34.59
C SER A 402 4.49 15.16 -33.06
N THR A 403 5.44 15.92 -32.50
CA THR A 403 5.50 16.27 -31.08
C THR A 403 4.17 16.87 -30.58
N GLU A 404 3.50 17.66 -31.41
CA GLU A 404 2.18 18.26 -31.13
C GLU A 404 1.09 17.20 -31.01
N LYS A 405 0.92 16.31 -32.01
CA LYS A 405 -0.12 15.26 -31.98
C LYS A 405 0.02 14.34 -30.75
N LEU A 406 1.27 14.04 -30.35
CA LEU A 406 1.54 13.26 -29.14
C LEU A 406 1.20 14.04 -27.87
N SER A 407 1.59 15.32 -27.79
CA SER A 407 1.26 16.20 -26.64
C SER A 407 -0.25 16.42 -26.49
N GLU A 408 -0.98 16.50 -27.60
CA GLU A 408 -2.44 16.62 -27.65
C GLU A 408 -3.12 15.36 -27.12
N GLY A 409 -2.80 14.18 -27.67
CA GLY A 409 -3.33 12.90 -27.18
C GLY A 409 -2.97 12.61 -25.72
N GLU A 410 -1.78 13.02 -25.28
CA GLU A 410 -1.40 13.01 -23.87
C GLU A 410 -2.29 13.91 -23.01
N ALA A 411 -2.54 15.15 -23.41
CA ALA A 411 -3.39 16.08 -22.67
C ALA A 411 -4.83 15.58 -22.57
N VAL A 412 -5.38 15.09 -23.69
CA VAL A 412 -6.74 14.50 -23.75
C VAL A 412 -6.87 13.31 -22.81
N LEU A 413 -5.97 12.32 -22.89
CA LEU A 413 -6.06 11.12 -22.05
C LEU A 413 -5.80 11.43 -20.56
N LYS A 414 -4.92 12.38 -20.24
CA LYS A 414 -4.72 12.88 -18.86
C LYS A 414 -5.99 13.54 -18.31
N GLY A 415 -6.66 14.38 -19.10
CA GLY A 415 -7.92 15.03 -18.71
C GLY A 415 -9.04 14.03 -18.45
N VAL A 416 -9.30 13.15 -19.43
CA VAL A 416 -10.35 12.13 -19.33
C VAL A 416 -10.11 11.16 -18.17
N TYR A 417 -8.86 10.69 -17.96
CA TYR A 417 -8.55 9.83 -16.81
C TYR A 417 -8.64 10.55 -15.46
N SER A 418 -8.50 11.88 -15.44
CA SER A 418 -8.67 12.68 -14.22
C SER A 418 -10.15 12.82 -13.84
N GLU A 419 -11.02 13.08 -14.82
CA GLU A 419 -12.48 13.13 -14.62
C GLU A 419 -13.11 11.75 -14.40
N LEU A 420 -12.62 10.70 -15.08
CA LEU A 420 -13.16 9.33 -15.08
C LEU A 420 -12.01 8.29 -14.93
N PRO A 421 -11.55 7.97 -13.72
CA PRO A 421 -10.36 7.14 -13.49
C PRO A 421 -10.62 5.61 -13.62
N ALA A 422 -11.24 5.18 -14.72
CA ALA A 422 -11.55 3.76 -14.99
C ALA A 422 -11.03 3.34 -16.38
N TYR A 423 -9.97 2.52 -16.41
CA TYR A 423 -9.43 1.97 -17.66
C TYR A 423 -10.41 1.01 -18.34
N GLU A 424 -11.30 0.40 -17.55
CA GLU A 424 -12.38 -0.49 -17.96
C GLU A 424 -13.42 0.23 -18.84
N VAL A 425 -13.59 1.54 -18.68
CA VAL A 425 -14.46 2.39 -19.51
C VAL A 425 -13.64 3.05 -20.63
N ILE A 426 -12.48 3.63 -20.28
CA ILE A 426 -11.65 4.39 -21.23
C ILE A 426 -11.05 3.50 -22.32
N ILE A 427 -10.52 2.32 -22.01
CA ILE A 427 -9.81 1.52 -23.02
C ILE A 427 -10.75 1.00 -24.11
N PRO A 428 -11.96 0.46 -23.81
CA PRO A 428 -12.94 0.15 -24.84
C PRO A 428 -13.33 1.36 -25.71
N ALA A 429 -13.71 2.49 -25.09
CA ALA A 429 -14.10 3.70 -25.81
C ALA A 429 -12.95 4.27 -26.68
N MET A 430 -11.70 4.17 -26.22
CA MET A 430 -10.50 4.59 -26.94
C MET A 430 -10.20 3.70 -28.14
N LEU A 431 -10.44 2.39 -28.02
CA LEU A 431 -10.30 1.43 -29.12
C LEU A 431 -11.42 1.56 -30.17
N GLU A 432 -12.60 2.04 -29.78
CA GLU A 432 -13.74 2.22 -30.69
C GLU A 432 -13.76 3.59 -31.39
N HIS A 433 -13.47 4.67 -30.65
CA HIS A 433 -13.65 6.05 -31.13
C HIS A 433 -12.35 6.82 -31.39
N GLY A 434 -11.20 6.30 -30.95
CA GLY A 434 -9.90 6.97 -31.00
C GLY A 434 -9.68 7.95 -29.84
N VAL A 435 -8.42 8.27 -29.54
CA VAL A 435 -8.04 9.00 -28.32
C VAL A 435 -8.61 10.43 -28.27
N LEU A 436 -8.64 11.13 -29.41
CA LEU A 436 -9.07 12.53 -29.48
C LEU A 436 -10.57 12.72 -29.20
N LYS A 437 -11.40 11.70 -29.40
CA LYS A 437 -12.85 11.76 -29.16
C LYS A 437 -13.26 11.39 -27.74
N LEU A 438 -12.33 10.91 -26.92
CA LEU A 438 -12.63 10.49 -25.54
C LEU A 438 -13.39 11.54 -24.69
N PRO A 439 -13.14 12.86 -24.79
CA PRO A 439 -13.91 13.87 -24.02
C PRO A 439 -15.40 13.95 -24.39
N GLU A 440 -15.79 13.48 -25.57
CA GLU A 440 -17.19 13.47 -26.03
C GLU A 440 -17.98 12.30 -25.44
N VAL A 441 -17.31 11.17 -25.20
CA VAL A 441 -17.91 9.87 -24.82
C VAL A 441 -17.64 9.47 -23.37
N CYS A 442 -16.45 9.73 -22.83
CA CYS A 442 -16.05 9.43 -21.46
C CYS A 442 -16.20 10.69 -20.59
N LYS A 443 -17.45 11.00 -20.21
CA LYS A 443 -17.80 12.14 -19.36
C LYS A 443 -17.97 11.72 -17.90
N LEU A 444 -17.66 12.61 -16.97
CA LEU A 444 -17.91 12.46 -15.54
C LEU A 444 -19.40 12.15 -15.27
N HIS A 445 -19.70 11.06 -14.56
CA HIS A 445 -21.05 10.64 -14.20
C HIS A 445 -21.10 9.91 -12.83
N PRO A 446 -22.26 9.84 -12.16
CA PRO A 446 -22.43 9.03 -10.95
C PRO A 446 -22.08 7.56 -11.17
N GLY A 447 -21.47 6.91 -10.17
CA GLY A 447 -21.04 5.51 -10.23
C GLY A 447 -19.54 5.32 -10.48
N VAL A 448 -18.84 6.31 -11.03
CA VAL A 448 -17.37 6.29 -11.16
C VAL A 448 -16.76 7.41 -10.31
N PRO A 449 -16.08 7.11 -9.19
CA PRO A 449 -15.51 8.13 -8.32
C PRO A 449 -14.31 8.87 -8.94
N ILE A 450 -14.40 10.19 -8.95
CA ILE A 450 -13.42 11.14 -9.48
C ILE A 450 -12.22 11.20 -8.53
N LYS A 451 -10.98 11.21 -9.03
CA LYS A 451 -9.80 11.32 -8.15
C LYS A 451 -9.73 12.72 -7.52
N PRO A 452 -9.74 12.86 -6.18
CA PRO A 452 -9.97 14.14 -5.53
C PRO A 452 -8.88 15.18 -5.78
N MET A 453 -9.28 16.46 -5.85
CA MET A 453 -8.40 17.63 -5.86
C MET A 453 -7.59 17.73 -4.55
N LEU A 454 -6.30 18.06 -4.66
CA LEU A 454 -5.33 18.01 -3.54
C LEU A 454 -4.72 19.38 -3.22
N ALA A 455 -4.55 19.68 -1.93
CA ALA A 455 -3.95 20.95 -1.48
C ALA A 455 -2.42 20.88 -1.24
N LYS A 456 -1.69 21.92 -1.67
CA LYS A 456 -0.26 22.11 -1.31
C LYS A 456 -0.14 22.52 0.17
N PRO A 457 0.77 21.93 0.96
CA PRO A 457 1.07 22.43 2.31
C PRO A 457 1.73 23.80 2.23
N THR A 458 1.42 24.65 3.20
CA THR A 458 1.87 26.06 3.28
C THR A 458 2.48 26.29 4.66
N LYS A 459 3.62 27.00 4.73
CA LYS A 459 4.42 27.15 5.97
C LYS A 459 4.11 28.42 6.78
N SER A 460 3.47 29.43 6.19
CA SER A 460 3.02 30.65 6.87
C SER A 460 1.68 31.15 6.32
N ILE A 461 1.02 32.07 7.01
CA ILE A 461 -0.15 32.79 6.48
C ILE A 461 0.29 33.79 5.39
N THR A 462 1.50 34.36 5.47
CA THR A 462 2.03 35.24 4.40
C THR A 462 2.16 34.50 3.08
N GLU A 463 2.63 33.24 3.05
CA GLU A 463 2.71 32.44 1.82
C GLU A 463 1.32 32.18 1.18
N VAL A 464 0.21 32.34 1.92
CA VAL A 464 -1.16 32.35 1.38
C VAL A 464 -1.45 33.69 0.68
N LEU A 465 -1.16 34.80 1.37
CA LEU A 465 -1.40 36.16 0.86
C LEU A 465 -0.55 36.44 -0.39
N ASP A 466 0.73 36.11 -0.34
CA ASP A 466 1.67 36.21 -1.47
C ASP A 466 1.25 35.31 -2.66
N ARG A 467 0.54 34.21 -2.40
CA ARG A 467 0.03 33.30 -3.44
C ARG A 467 -1.25 33.80 -4.10
N PHE A 468 -2.09 34.49 -3.35
CA PHE A 468 -3.43 34.93 -3.76
C PHE A 468 -3.54 36.45 -3.88
N GLU A 469 -2.40 37.14 -4.05
CA GLU A 469 -2.35 38.59 -4.30
C GLU A 469 -3.30 38.99 -5.44
N GLY A 470 -4.16 39.96 -5.18
CA GLY A 470 -5.17 40.44 -6.14
C GLY A 470 -6.29 39.45 -6.48
N ARG A 471 -6.46 38.35 -5.76
CA ARG A 471 -7.49 37.31 -6.03
C ARG A 471 -8.35 37.03 -4.80
N GLU A 472 -9.67 36.87 -4.97
CA GLU A 472 -10.54 36.43 -3.87
C GLU A 472 -10.35 34.95 -3.53
N PHE A 473 -10.34 34.65 -2.22
CA PHE A 473 -10.21 33.31 -1.68
C PHE A 473 -11.07 33.12 -0.42
N THR A 474 -11.27 31.86 -0.05
CA THR A 474 -12.09 31.41 1.07
C THR A 474 -11.27 30.52 2.00
N CYS A 475 -11.36 30.75 3.30
CA CYS A 475 -10.74 29.97 4.36
C CYS A 475 -11.79 29.05 4.97
N GLU A 476 -11.81 27.78 4.57
CA GLU A 476 -12.66 26.73 5.12
C GLU A 476 -11.99 26.00 6.29
N TYR A 477 -12.79 25.52 7.25
CA TYR A 477 -12.30 24.65 8.32
C TYR A 477 -11.76 23.33 7.76
N LYS A 478 -10.53 22.97 8.14
CA LYS A 478 -9.96 21.67 7.80
C LYS A 478 -10.32 20.61 8.85
N TYR A 479 -11.50 20.04 8.70
CA TYR A 479 -11.97 18.90 9.48
C TYR A 479 -10.95 17.72 9.54
N ASP A 480 -10.97 17.01 10.68
CA ASP A 480 -10.17 15.80 10.95
C ASP A 480 -11.03 14.53 10.84
N GLY A 481 -11.33 14.12 9.61
CA GLY A 481 -12.25 13.02 9.33
C GLY A 481 -11.72 12.03 8.30
N GLU A 482 -12.64 11.37 7.60
CA GLU A 482 -12.36 10.57 6.41
C GLU A 482 -13.08 11.20 5.21
N ARG A 483 -12.30 11.77 4.28
CA ARG A 483 -12.83 12.33 3.03
C ARG A 483 -13.63 11.30 2.24
N ALA A 484 -14.87 11.66 1.97
CA ALA A 484 -15.90 10.86 1.36
C ALA A 484 -16.43 11.55 0.11
N GLN A 485 -16.66 10.78 -0.95
CA GLN A 485 -17.27 11.26 -2.18
C GLN A 485 -18.62 10.54 -2.33
N ILE A 486 -19.72 11.27 -2.17
CA ILE A 486 -21.08 10.69 -2.14
C ILE A 486 -21.69 10.81 -3.54
N HIS A 487 -22.04 9.68 -4.13
CA HIS A 487 -22.72 9.58 -5.42
C HIS A 487 -24.18 9.18 -5.20
N TYR A 488 -25.10 9.84 -5.89
CA TYR A 488 -26.53 9.54 -5.81
C TYR A 488 -27.21 9.68 -7.18
N VAL A 489 -28.20 8.80 -7.42
CA VAL A 489 -29.14 8.87 -8.54
C VAL A 489 -30.54 8.51 -8.03
N ALA A 490 -31.51 9.40 -8.23
CA ALA A 490 -32.91 9.21 -7.85
C ALA A 490 -33.59 8.07 -8.65
N PRO A 491 -34.64 7.42 -8.13
CA PRO A 491 -35.21 6.19 -8.71
C PRO A 491 -35.74 6.38 -10.12
N ASP A 492 -36.31 7.56 -10.42
CA ASP A 492 -36.83 7.94 -11.73
C ASP A 492 -35.72 8.01 -12.78
N SER A 493 -34.53 8.47 -12.39
CA SER A 493 -33.42 8.84 -13.26
C SER A 493 -32.37 7.75 -13.42
N ILE A 494 -32.52 6.59 -12.76
CA ILE A 494 -31.64 5.42 -12.91
C ILE A 494 -31.42 5.03 -14.38
N HIS A 495 -32.47 5.13 -15.21
CA HIS A 495 -32.42 4.78 -16.64
C HIS A 495 -31.43 5.63 -17.46
N LYS A 496 -31.02 6.80 -16.96
CA LYS A 496 -30.03 7.70 -17.60
C LYS A 496 -28.58 7.26 -17.32
N TYR A 497 -28.37 6.43 -16.31
CA TYR A 497 -27.05 6.04 -15.81
C TYR A 497 -26.94 4.51 -15.65
N PRO A 498 -27.00 3.73 -16.75
CA PRO A 498 -27.01 2.27 -16.67
C PRO A 498 -25.77 1.71 -15.94
N ASP A 499 -24.58 2.25 -16.17
CA ASP A 499 -23.34 1.82 -15.52
C ASP A 499 -23.29 2.09 -14.01
N ALA A 500 -24.08 3.06 -13.53
CA ALA A 500 -24.25 3.30 -12.10
C ALA A 500 -24.93 2.11 -11.40
N THR A 501 -25.75 1.31 -12.10
CA THR A 501 -26.38 0.11 -11.52
C THR A 501 -25.38 -1.01 -11.18
N ASN A 502 -24.18 -0.98 -11.78
CA ASN A 502 -23.10 -1.95 -11.54
C ASN A 502 -22.16 -1.55 -10.39
N THR A 503 -22.28 -0.32 -9.87
CA THR A 503 -21.25 0.35 -9.04
C THR A 503 -21.82 1.05 -7.80
N LEU A 504 -23.04 1.59 -7.89
CA LEU A 504 -23.78 2.15 -6.78
C LEU A 504 -24.65 1.08 -6.10
N GLN A 505 -24.83 1.18 -4.78
CA GLN A 505 -25.74 0.30 -4.05
C GLN A 505 -27.18 0.72 -4.32
N LYS A 506 -28.05 -0.25 -4.64
CA LYS A 506 -29.47 -0.01 -4.90
C LYS A 506 -30.31 -0.24 -3.65
N ASP A 507 -31.16 0.72 -3.33
CA ASP A 507 -32.17 0.62 -2.28
C ASP A 507 -33.57 1.03 -2.83
N ALA A 508 -34.49 1.45 -1.95
CA ALA A 508 -35.81 1.95 -2.31
C ALA A 508 -35.83 3.47 -2.63
N LYS A 509 -34.75 4.18 -2.31
CA LYS A 509 -34.57 5.64 -2.40
C LYS A 509 -33.74 6.06 -3.61
N GLY A 510 -33.02 5.12 -4.24
CA GLY A 510 -32.34 5.31 -5.52
C GLY A 510 -31.18 4.35 -5.73
N LEU A 511 -30.11 4.89 -6.31
CA LEU A 511 -28.77 4.33 -6.29
C LEU A 511 -27.87 5.25 -5.48
N SER A 512 -27.09 4.72 -4.54
CA SER A 512 -26.12 5.51 -3.77
C SER A 512 -24.86 4.72 -3.40
N SER A 513 -23.72 5.40 -3.35
CA SER A 513 -22.48 4.90 -2.74
C SER A 513 -21.64 6.04 -2.17
N ILE A 514 -20.79 5.69 -1.20
CA ILE A 514 -19.78 6.57 -0.63
C ILE A 514 -18.41 5.99 -0.98
N PHE A 515 -17.56 6.76 -1.65
CA PHE A 515 -16.20 6.36 -1.99
C PHE A 515 -15.16 7.11 -1.17
N SER A 516 -14.05 6.46 -0.83
CA SER A 516 -12.93 7.08 -0.11
C SER A 516 -12.12 8.01 -1.00
N ARG A 517 -11.25 8.81 -0.40
CA ARG A 517 -10.18 9.55 -1.07
C ARG A 517 -9.39 8.75 -2.12
N ASN A 518 -9.22 7.44 -1.93
CA ASN A 518 -8.49 6.56 -2.85
C ASN A 518 -9.39 5.93 -3.93
N SER A 519 -10.69 6.23 -3.91
CA SER A 519 -11.78 5.56 -4.65
C SER A 519 -12.17 4.17 -4.11
N GLU A 520 -11.94 3.85 -2.83
CA GLU A 520 -12.40 2.58 -2.21
C GLU A 520 -13.90 2.68 -1.84
N ASP A 521 -14.71 1.62 -1.98
CA ASP A 521 -16.12 1.62 -1.51
C ASP A 521 -16.21 1.64 0.03
N LEU A 522 -16.74 2.73 0.58
CA LEU A 522 -17.00 2.94 2.01
C LEU A 522 -18.48 2.76 2.39
N SER A 523 -19.37 2.48 1.45
CA SER A 523 -20.83 2.42 1.67
C SER A 523 -21.21 1.45 2.80
N LYS A 524 -20.49 0.32 2.91
CA LYS A 524 -20.66 -0.70 3.98
C LYS A 524 -20.15 -0.28 5.37
N LYS A 525 -19.45 0.85 5.47
CA LYS A 525 -18.96 1.49 6.71
C LYS A 525 -19.89 2.65 7.16
N TYR A 526 -20.70 3.19 6.25
CA TYR A 526 -21.58 4.34 6.45
C TYR A 526 -23.04 4.11 5.99
N PRO A 527 -23.68 2.97 6.35
CA PRO A 527 -25.08 2.70 5.98
C PRO A 527 -26.05 3.72 6.61
N ASP A 528 -25.67 4.30 7.75
CA ASP A 528 -26.41 5.33 8.47
C ASP A 528 -26.37 6.70 7.81
N VAL A 529 -25.36 6.97 6.96
CA VAL A 529 -25.31 8.16 6.10
C VAL A 529 -26.20 7.95 4.88
N LEU A 530 -26.06 6.80 4.20
CA LEU A 530 -26.82 6.47 2.99
C LEU A 530 -28.33 6.42 3.24
N ALA A 531 -28.77 5.80 4.34
CA ALA A 531 -30.19 5.74 4.70
C ALA A 531 -30.85 7.13 4.88
N LYS A 532 -30.04 8.18 5.10
CA LYS A 532 -30.47 9.54 5.42
C LYS A 532 -30.30 10.55 4.27
N VAL A 533 -29.85 10.14 3.09
CA VAL A 533 -29.57 11.06 1.96
C VAL A 533 -30.74 12.01 1.69
N ASP A 534 -31.96 11.48 1.55
CA ASP A 534 -33.16 12.29 1.26
C ASP A 534 -33.52 13.30 2.37
N ASN A 535 -32.98 13.19 3.59
CA ASN A 535 -33.24 14.16 4.67
C ASN A 535 -32.63 15.54 4.35
N TRP A 536 -31.52 15.56 3.61
CA TRP A 536 -30.71 16.75 3.32
C TRP A 536 -30.63 17.09 1.83
N VAL A 537 -31.26 16.30 0.95
CA VAL A 537 -31.48 16.62 -0.47
C VAL A 537 -32.74 17.48 -0.63
N LYS A 538 -32.71 18.51 -1.50
CA LYS A 538 -33.90 19.31 -1.84
C LYS A 538 -34.63 18.78 -3.07
N ASP A 539 -35.90 19.15 -3.20
CA ASP A 539 -36.73 18.85 -4.36
C ASP A 539 -36.07 19.30 -5.67
N GLY A 540 -36.20 18.47 -6.72
CA GLY A 540 -35.61 18.73 -8.03
C GLY A 540 -34.17 18.21 -8.22
N VAL A 541 -33.51 17.72 -7.16
CA VAL A 541 -32.22 17.03 -7.27
C VAL A 541 -32.43 15.56 -7.63
N THR A 542 -32.08 15.20 -8.86
CA THR A 542 -32.24 13.85 -9.45
C THR A 542 -30.95 13.02 -9.47
N SER A 543 -29.78 13.68 -9.41
CA SER A 543 -28.49 13.01 -9.38
C SER A 543 -27.38 13.98 -8.97
N PHE A 544 -26.40 13.52 -8.19
CA PHE A 544 -25.26 14.35 -7.76
C PHE A 544 -23.99 13.56 -7.48
N VAL A 545 -22.87 14.28 -7.45
CA VAL A 545 -21.60 13.81 -6.85
C VAL A 545 -21.05 14.91 -5.92
N LEU A 546 -21.03 14.63 -4.62
CA LEU A 546 -20.53 15.53 -3.56
C LEU A 546 -19.11 15.16 -3.13
N ASP A 547 -18.35 16.16 -2.68
CA ASP A 547 -17.05 16.01 -2.02
C ASP A 547 -17.16 16.58 -0.59
N CYS A 548 -16.91 15.72 0.41
CA CYS A 548 -17.17 16.03 1.81
C CYS A 548 -16.17 15.33 2.75
N GLU A 549 -16.10 15.79 4.01
CA GLU A 549 -15.37 15.09 5.08
C GLU A 549 -16.39 14.43 6.02
N THR A 550 -16.26 13.12 6.25
CA THR A 550 -17.07 12.42 7.26
C THR A 550 -16.35 12.46 8.59
N VAL A 551 -16.94 13.11 9.60
CA VAL A 551 -16.30 13.36 10.91
C VAL A 551 -17.12 12.70 12.01
N ALA A 552 -16.46 12.18 13.06
CA ALA A 552 -17.17 11.70 14.24
C ALA A 552 -17.86 12.88 14.96
N TRP A 553 -19.08 12.66 15.45
CA TRP A 553 -19.92 13.72 16.01
C TRP A 553 -20.54 13.34 17.35
N ASP A 554 -20.41 14.24 18.31
CA ASP A 554 -21.08 14.19 19.62
C ASP A 554 -22.47 14.80 19.49
N THR A 555 -23.51 13.97 19.62
CA THR A 555 -24.92 14.38 19.53
C THR A 555 -25.43 15.11 20.77
N GLU A 556 -24.74 15.02 21.91
CA GLU A 556 -25.14 15.66 23.18
C GLU A 556 -24.46 17.03 23.30
N ASN A 557 -23.14 17.06 23.13
CA ASN A 557 -22.34 18.29 23.20
C ASN A 557 -22.32 19.09 21.89
N LYS A 558 -22.89 18.56 20.80
CA LYS A 558 -22.98 19.19 19.47
C LYS A 558 -21.62 19.61 18.90
N LYS A 559 -20.65 18.69 18.93
CA LYS A 559 -19.24 18.95 18.58
C LYS A 559 -18.65 17.84 17.72
N VAL A 560 -17.68 18.20 16.88
CA VAL A 560 -16.82 17.24 16.18
C VAL A 560 -15.84 16.57 17.14
N LEU A 561 -15.69 15.26 16.99
CA LEU A 561 -14.85 14.38 17.80
C LEU A 561 -13.59 13.96 17.02
N PRO A 562 -12.47 13.62 17.70
CA PRO A 562 -11.20 13.31 17.04
C PRO A 562 -11.29 12.12 16.07
N PHE A 563 -10.45 12.13 15.02
CA PHE A 563 -10.34 11.04 14.05
C PHE A 563 -10.09 9.65 14.68
N GLN A 564 -9.44 9.59 15.85
CA GLN A 564 -9.28 8.33 16.58
C GLN A 564 -10.63 7.68 16.94
N GLN A 565 -11.66 8.47 17.30
CA GLN A 565 -13.00 7.95 17.56
C GLN A 565 -13.66 7.43 16.28
N LEU A 566 -13.55 8.16 15.17
CA LEU A 566 -14.05 7.73 13.85
C LEU A 566 -13.44 6.38 13.42
N MET A 567 -12.15 6.18 13.69
CA MET A 567 -11.41 4.95 13.41
C MET A 567 -11.84 3.73 14.23
N THR A 568 -12.66 3.90 15.28
CA THR A 568 -13.27 2.78 16.02
C THR A 568 -14.51 2.20 15.33
N ARG A 569 -15.06 2.85 14.28
CA ARG A 569 -16.16 2.27 13.49
C ARG A 569 -15.75 0.92 12.88
N LYS A 570 -16.66 -0.06 12.98
CA LYS A 570 -16.61 -1.30 12.21
C LYS A 570 -16.45 -0.97 10.71
N LYS A 571 -15.53 -1.64 10.02
CA LYS A 571 -15.23 -1.37 8.59
C LYS A 571 -16.07 -2.18 7.59
N LYS A 572 -16.74 -3.23 8.04
CA LYS A 572 -17.54 -4.16 7.23
C LYS A 572 -18.77 -4.61 8.02
N ASP A 573 -19.81 -5.00 7.30
CA ASP A 573 -21.01 -5.66 7.81
C ASP A 573 -21.69 -4.90 8.96
N VAL A 574 -21.79 -3.58 8.78
CA VAL A 574 -22.44 -2.64 9.70
C VAL A 574 -23.92 -2.53 9.36
N LYS A 575 -24.80 -2.68 10.36
CA LYS A 575 -26.20 -2.20 10.27
C LYS A 575 -26.29 -0.79 10.84
N ALA A 576 -27.20 0.04 10.34
CA ALA A 576 -27.43 1.39 10.87
C ALA A 576 -27.77 1.39 12.39
N GLU A 577 -28.47 0.36 12.86
CA GLU A 577 -28.78 0.13 14.29
C GLU A 577 -27.51 -0.13 15.15
N ASP A 578 -26.51 -0.83 14.62
CA ASP A 578 -25.26 -1.19 15.32
C ASP A 578 -24.28 0.00 15.47
N VAL A 579 -24.60 1.17 14.90
CA VAL A 579 -23.71 2.33 14.83
C VAL A 579 -23.65 3.05 16.17
N LYS A 580 -22.59 2.77 16.95
CA LYS A 580 -22.27 3.49 18.19
C LYS A 580 -21.76 4.91 17.92
N VAL A 581 -20.62 5.05 17.24
CA VAL A 581 -20.03 6.37 16.90
C VAL A 581 -20.83 7.03 15.78
N LYS A 582 -21.60 8.07 16.12
CA LYS A 582 -22.33 8.89 15.13
C LYS A 582 -21.35 9.76 14.33
N VAL A 583 -21.77 10.17 13.13
CA VAL A 583 -20.96 11.01 12.23
C VAL A 583 -21.81 12.10 11.61
N CYS A 584 -21.18 13.24 11.36
CA CYS A 584 -21.72 14.34 10.58
C CYS A 584 -20.93 14.47 9.27
N ILE A 585 -21.62 14.75 8.17
CA ILE A 585 -21.04 15.02 6.85
C ILE A 585 -20.80 16.52 6.72
N PHE A 586 -19.56 16.94 6.47
CA PHE A 586 -19.22 18.32 6.16
C PHE A 586 -18.93 18.47 4.66
N ALA A 587 -19.92 18.91 3.89
CA ALA A 587 -19.81 19.08 2.44
C ALA A 587 -19.08 20.38 2.07
N PHE A 588 -18.12 20.29 1.14
CA PHE A 588 -17.24 21.41 0.77
C PHE A 588 -17.06 21.60 -0.75
N ASP A 589 -17.56 20.69 -1.58
CA ASP A 589 -17.63 20.88 -3.03
C ASP A 589 -18.73 20.01 -3.66
N LEU A 590 -19.18 20.39 -4.86
CA LEU A 590 -20.19 19.71 -5.68
C LEU A 590 -19.63 19.53 -7.09
N LEU A 591 -19.49 18.28 -7.53
CA LEU A 591 -18.72 17.90 -8.72
C LEU A 591 -19.62 17.51 -9.92
N PHE A 592 -20.88 17.19 -9.65
CA PHE A 592 -21.91 16.86 -10.64
C PHE A 592 -23.29 17.16 -10.07
N LEU A 593 -24.20 17.67 -10.90
CA LEU A 593 -25.61 17.89 -10.54
C LEU A 593 -26.52 17.68 -11.76
N ASN A 594 -27.58 16.88 -11.61
CA ASN A 594 -28.71 16.77 -12.54
C ASN A 594 -28.39 16.47 -14.02
N GLY A 595 -27.22 15.87 -14.30
CA GLY A 595 -26.76 15.59 -15.66
C GLY A 595 -25.52 16.38 -16.08
N GLU A 596 -25.19 17.46 -15.36
CA GLU A 596 -24.05 18.34 -15.66
C GLU A 596 -22.86 18.09 -14.71
N PRO A 597 -21.64 17.82 -15.25
CA PRO A 597 -20.40 17.98 -14.50
C PRO A 597 -20.15 19.45 -14.15
N THR A 598 -20.07 19.77 -12.87
CA THR A 598 -19.85 21.14 -12.37
C THR A 598 -18.37 21.48 -12.21
N VAL A 599 -17.46 20.51 -12.37
CA VAL A 599 -16.00 20.68 -12.15
C VAL A 599 -15.33 21.83 -12.91
N LYS A 600 -15.92 22.30 -14.01
CA LYS A 600 -15.41 23.42 -14.83
C LYS A 600 -16.01 24.80 -14.45
N LYS A 601 -16.98 24.84 -13.54
CA LYS A 601 -17.56 26.06 -12.94
C LYS A 601 -16.66 26.57 -11.81
N SER A 602 -16.69 27.86 -11.47
CA SER A 602 -15.89 28.47 -10.40
C SER A 602 -16.21 27.86 -9.03
N LEU A 603 -15.33 28.03 -8.03
CA LEU A 603 -15.66 27.53 -6.69
C LEU A 603 -16.89 28.25 -6.10
N ARG A 604 -17.10 29.53 -6.42
CA ARG A 604 -18.32 30.26 -6.03
C ARG A 604 -19.56 29.62 -6.66
N GLU A 605 -19.59 29.42 -7.97
CA GLU A 605 -20.72 28.78 -8.67
C GLU A 605 -21.01 27.37 -8.13
N ARG A 606 -19.97 26.57 -7.84
CA ARG A 606 -20.14 25.22 -7.25
C ARG A 606 -20.66 25.28 -5.82
N ARG A 607 -20.27 26.28 -5.03
CA ARG A 607 -20.76 26.50 -3.66
C ARG A 607 -22.21 27.01 -3.64
N GLU A 608 -22.58 27.88 -4.57
CA GLU A 608 -23.96 28.34 -4.74
C GLU A 608 -24.89 27.17 -5.11
N LEU A 609 -24.51 26.37 -6.12
CA LEU A 609 -25.24 25.14 -6.48
C LEU A 609 -25.31 24.13 -5.32
N LEU A 610 -24.26 24.02 -4.49
CA LEU A 610 -24.26 23.20 -3.27
C LEU A 610 -25.27 23.73 -2.23
N TYR A 611 -25.35 25.04 -2.01
CA TYR A 611 -26.28 25.61 -1.03
C TYR A 611 -27.71 25.58 -1.53
N ASP A 612 -27.94 25.73 -2.84
CA ASP A 612 -29.25 25.64 -3.47
C ASP A 612 -29.78 24.20 -3.53
N SER A 613 -28.91 23.18 -3.62
CA SER A 613 -29.31 21.77 -3.79
C SER A 613 -29.55 20.99 -2.48
N PHE A 614 -29.04 21.46 -1.33
CA PHE A 614 -29.08 20.70 -0.08
C PHE A 614 -29.58 21.52 1.13
N ASN A 615 -30.08 20.83 2.16
CA ASN A 615 -30.52 21.37 3.45
C ASN A 615 -29.56 20.93 4.56
N THR A 616 -29.19 21.84 5.48
CA THR A 616 -28.37 21.47 6.64
C THR A 616 -29.20 20.81 7.74
N VAL A 617 -28.76 19.65 8.22
CA VAL A 617 -29.37 18.89 9.33
C VAL A 617 -28.32 18.68 10.41
N GLU A 618 -28.56 19.22 11.61
CA GLU A 618 -27.57 19.24 12.68
C GLU A 618 -27.12 17.83 13.11
N GLY A 619 -25.80 17.57 13.08
CA GLY A 619 -25.24 16.26 13.39
C GLY A 619 -25.42 15.19 12.32
N GLU A 620 -26.00 15.50 11.17
CA GLU A 620 -26.12 14.60 10.01
C GLU A 620 -25.39 15.16 8.78
N PHE A 621 -25.73 16.37 8.36
CA PHE A 621 -25.20 17.03 7.17
C PHE A 621 -25.08 18.55 7.37
N GLN A 622 -23.89 19.09 7.19
CA GLN A 622 -23.59 20.52 7.25
C GLN A 622 -22.69 20.93 6.08
N PHE A 623 -22.71 22.21 5.75
CA PHE A 623 -21.68 22.79 4.87
C PHE A 623 -20.41 23.07 5.67
N ALA A 624 -19.26 23.06 5.00
CA ALA A 624 -17.99 23.47 5.62
C ALA A 624 -18.06 24.93 6.09
N GLN A 625 -17.72 25.14 7.36
CA GLN A 625 -17.60 26.48 7.95
C GLN A 625 -16.47 27.24 7.27
N HIS A 626 -16.72 28.50 6.90
CA HIS A 626 -15.76 29.30 6.15
C HIS A 626 -15.85 30.80 6.42
N GLY A 627 -14.74 31.50 6.20
CA GLY A 627 -14.70 32.96 6.08
C GLY A 627 -14.02 33.38 4.77
N ASN A 628 -14.51 34.45 4.14
CA ASN A 628 -13.88 35.04 2.95
C ASN A 628 -13.17 36.33 3.40
N THR A 629 -11.85 36.29 3.50
CA THR A 629 -11.04 37.41 3.99
C THR A 629 -9.61 37.32 3.48
N ASN A 630 -8.99 38.47 3.22
CA ASN A 630 -7.57 38.64 2.91
C ASN A 630 -6.80 39.34 4.04
N VAL A 631 -7.42 39.56 5.21
CA VAL A 631 -6.80 40.22 6.37
C VAL A 631 -6.07 39.19 7.22
N LEU A 632 -4.77 39.39 7.45
CA LEU A 632 -3.91 38.43 8.16
C LEU A 632 -4.47 38.05 9.56
N ASP A 633 -4.89 39.04 10.33
CA ASP A 633 -5.42 38.84 11.69
C ASP A 633 -6.74 38.07 11.69
N GLU A 634 -7.60 38.26 10.68
CA GLU A 634 -8.86 37.51 10.52
C GLU A 634 -8.58 36.05 10.12
N ILE A 635 -7.59 35.81 9.25
CA ILE A 635 -7.15 34.45 8.90
C ILE A 635 -6.53 33.75 10.12
N GLN A 636 -5.77 34.46 10.95
CA GLN A 636 -5.22 33.94 12.21
C GLN A 636 -6.34 33.62 13.21
N ASN A 637 -7.35 34.48 13.36
CA ASN A 637 -8.52 34.21 14.20
C ASN A 637 -9.29 32.97 13.71
N LEU A 638 -9.60 32.88 12.42
CA LEU A 638 -10.24 31.70 11.81
C LEU A 638 -9.41 30.42 12.00
N LEU A 639 -8.08 30.51 11.93
CA LEU A 639 -7.19 29.37 12.17
C LEU A 639 -7.30 28.90 13.62
N GLU A 640 -7.30 29.81 14.59
CA GLU A 640 -7.49 29.46 15.99
C GLU A 640 -8.90 28.93 16.29
N GLU A 641 -9.94 29.52 15.72
CA GLU A 641 -11.33 29.07 15.88
C GLU A 641 -11.53 27.67 15.29
N SER A 642 -10.90 27.35 14.16
CA SER A 642 -10.90 26.00 13.59
C SER A 642 -10.27 24.97 14.55
N VAL A 643 -9.15 25.32 15.21
CA VAL A 643 -8.48 24.44 16.18
C VAL A 643 -9.32 24.31 17.47
N LYS A 644 -9.89 25.42 17.96
CA LYS A 644 -10.83 25.45 19.11
C LYS A 644 -12.08 24.58 18.81
N ALA A 645 -12.44 24.44 17.54
CA ALA A 645 -13.48 23.54 17.01
C ALA A 645 -12.95 22.15 16.57
N SER A 646 -11.84 21.67 17.14
CA SER A 646 -11.26 20.33 16.92
C SER A 646 -10.87 20.00 15.46
N CYS A 647 -10.61 21.00 14.62
CA CYS A 647 -10.14 20.82 13.24
C CYS A 647 -8.60 20.90 13.15
N GLU A 648 -8.00 20.36 12.07
CA GLU A 648 -6.54 20.35 11.86
C GLU A 648 -5.95 21.75 11.52
N GLY A 649 -6.80 22.74 11.23
CA GLY A 649 -6.44 24.07 10.72
C GLY A 649 -7.39 24.53 9.62
N LEU A 650 -6.87 25.19 8.58
CA LEU A 650 -7.64 25.74 7.46
C LEU A 650 -7.28 25.12 6.10
N MET A 651 -8.29 25.01 5.25
CA MET A 651 -8.18 24.83 3.80
C MET A 651 -8.42 26.20 3.14
N VAL A 652 -7.44 26.73 2.41
CA VAL A 652 -7.63 28.01 1.69
C VAL A 652 -7.83 27.72 0.21
N LYS A 653 -8.93 28.19 -0.37
CA LYS A 653 -9.29 27.92 -1.77
C LYS A 653 -9.55 29.22 -2.54
N MET A 654 -9.09 29.32 -3.78
CA MET A 654 -9.40 30.43 -4.69
C MET A 654 -10.87 30.37 -5.17
N LEU A 655 -11.57 31.51 -5.26
CA LEU A 655 -13.03 31.55 -5.49
C LEU A 655 -13.46 31.68 -6.96
N ASP A 656 -12.97 32.68 -7.70
CA ASP A 656 -13.65 33.19 -8.92
C ASP A 656 -12.80 33.25 -10.21
N THR A 657 -11.54 32.83 -10.15
CA THR A 657 -10.68 32.83 -11.36
C THR A 657 -11.08 31.70 -12.31
N ALA A 658 -10.66 31.78 -13.57
CA ALA A 658 -10.75 30.65 -14.51
C ALA A 658 -10.00 29.40 -14.00
N GLU A 659 -9.00 29.60 -13.13
CA GLU A 659 -8.23 28.54 -12.46
C GLU A 659 -8.97 27.92 -11.25
N SER A 660 -10.05 28.55 -10.74
CA SER A 660 -10.79 28.09 -9.54
C SER A 660 -11.69 26.85 -9.76
N GLY A 661 -11.68 26.31 -10.98
CA GLY A 661 -12.28 25.03 -11.31
C GLY A 661 -11.76 23.89 -10.41
N TYR A 662 -12.54 22.83 -10.30
CA TYR A 662 -12.10 21.62 -9.60
C TYR A 662 -11.11 20.86 -10.48
N GLU A 663 -9.91 20.58 -9.97
CA GLU A 663 -8.85 19.90 -10.72
C GLU A 663 -8.58 18.49 -10.17
N PRO A 664 -9.20 17.43 -10.73
CA PRO A 664 -8.99 16.08 -10.25
C PRO A 664 -7.53 15.63 -10.36
N SER A 665 -7.06 14.81 -9.43
CA SER A 665 -5.66 14.32 -9.33
C SER A 665 -4.54 15.37 -9.21
N LYS A 666 -4.78 16.67 -9.43
CA LYS A 666 -3.76 17.72 -9.29
C LYS A 666 -3.56 18.11 -7.83
N ARG A 667 -2.31 18.43 -7.48
CA ARG A 667 -1.97 19.27 -6.33
C ARG A 667 -1.79 20.69 -6.86
N SER A 668 -2.91 21.40 -7.02
CA SER A 668 -2.89 22.73 -7.65
C SER A 668 -2.30 23.79 -6.73
N ARG A 669 -2.09 25.00 -7.27
CA ARG A 669 -1.75 26.19 -6.48
C ARG A 669 -2.98 26.83 -5.84
N ASN A 670 -4.19 26.34 -6.16
CA ASN A 670 -5.47 27.00 -5.94
C ASN A 670 -6.15 26.52 -4.65
N TRP A 671 -5.75 25.33 -4.16
CA TRP A 671 -6.07 24.83 -2.82
C TRP A 671 -4.78 24.74 -2.00
N LEU A 672 -4.73 25.47 -0.89
CA LEU A 672 -3.68 25.42 0.12
C LEU A 672 -4.22 24.79 1.42
N LYS A 673 -3.31 24.32 2.27
CA LYS A 673 -3.67 23.88 3.63
C LYS A 673 -2.69 24.48 4.65
N VAL A 674 -3.25 25.25 5.57
CA VAL A 674 -2.53 25.88 6.68
C VAL A 674 -2.85 25.07 7.94
N LYS A 675 -1.83 24.55 8.60
CA LYS A 675 -1.97 23.81 9.85
C LYS A 675 -1.13 24.43 10.95
N LYS A 676 -1.59 24.29 12.19
CA LYS A 676 -0.85 24.72 13.39
C LYS A 676 0.52 24.04 13.52
N ASP A 677 0.68 22.79 13.05
CA ASP A 677 1.98 22.09 13.04
C ASP A 677 2.92 22.51 11.89
N TYR A 678 2.45 23.25 10.88
CA TYR A 678 3.28 23.71 9.75
C TYR A 678 3.88 25.10 9.96
N LEU A 679 3.28 25.91 10.85
CA LEU A 679 3.81 27.22 11.21
C LEU A 679 5.16 27.08 11.95
N THR A 680 6.15 27.87 11.51
CA THR A 680 7.49 27.89 12.11
C THR A 680 7.46 28.45 13.52
N GLY A 681 8.08 27.76 14.48
CA GLY A 681 8.07 28.13 15.90
C GLY A 681 6.80 27.76 16.68
N ILE A 682 5.80 27.14 16.03
CA ILE A 682 4.51 26.77 16.64
C ILE A 682 4.28 25.26 16.52
N GLY A 683 3.73 24.64 17.57
CA GLY A 683 3.41 23.21 17.65
C GLY A 683 4.55 22.36 18.26
N ASP A 684 4.17 21.32 19.02
CA ASP A 684 5.07 20.58 19.88
C ASP A 684 6.13 19.75 19.12
N SER A 685 7.40 19.96 19.49
CA SER A 685 8.51 19.09 19.15
C SER A 685 8.99 18.31 20.38
N LEU A 686 9.49 17.11 20.15
CA LEU A 686 9.99 16.21 21.18
C LEU A 686 11.42 15.77 20.85
N ASP A 687 12.31 15.83 21.83
CA ASP A 687 13.67 15.31 21.72
C ASP A 687 13.66 13.85 22.19
N LEU A 688 13.87 12.90 21.30
CA LEU A 688 13.64 11.47 21.55
C LEU A 688 14.90 10.62 21.32
N VAL A 689 15.06 9.58 22.14
CA VAL A 689 16.22 8.67 22.10
C VAL A 689 16.00 7.57 21.07
N VAL A 690 16.99 7.30 20.23
CA VAL A 690 16.97 6.18 19.27
C VAL A 690 17.34 4.88 20.00
N LEU A 691 16.43 3.89 20.03
CA LEU A 691 16.65 2.60 20.71
C LEU A 691 16.84 1.40 19.77
N GLY A 692 16.48 1.52 18.49
CA GLY A 692 16.58 0.42 17.53
C GLY A 692 16.13 0.82 16.12
N ALA A 693 16.28 -0.11 15.17
CA ALA A 693 15.91 0.12 13.77
C ALA A 693 15.30 -1.11 13.08
N TYR A 694 14.68 -0.85 11.95
CA TYR A 694 14.08 -1.84 11.05
C TYR A 694 14.80 -1.78 9.71
N TYR A 695 15.12 -2.93 9.12
CA TYR A 695 15.82 -2.97 7.83
C TYR A 695 14.94 -2.38 6.72
N GLY A 696 15.54 -1.58 5.85
CA GLY A 696 14.84 -0.98 4.73
C GLY A 696 14.39 -2.02 3.70
N ARG A 697 13.37 -1.67 2.92
CA ARG A 697 12.81 -2.53 1.86
C ARG A 697 12.75 -1.75 0.54
N GLY A 698 12.74 -2.46 -0.59
CA GLY A 698 12.76 -1.83 -1.91
C GLY A 698 14.11 -1.13 -2.16
N LYS A 699 14.11 0.19 -2.38
CA LYS A 699 15.34 0.98 -2.56
C LYS A 699 16.29 0.93 -1.35
N ARG A 700 15.74 0.86 -0.12
CA ARG A 700 16.50 1.06 1.13
C ARG A 700 17.09 -0.23 1.72
N THR A 701 17.22 -1.33 0.96
CA THR A 701 17.67 -2.64 1.50
C THR A 701 19.10 -2.68 2.02
N SER A 702 19.93 -1.69 1.69
CA SER A 702 21.30 -1.53 2.19
C SER A 702 21.41 -0.77 3.52
N VAL A 703 20.31 -0.20 4.03
CA VAL A 703 20.30 0.70 5.19
C VAL A 703 19.10 0.44 6.11
N TYR A 704 19.05 1.15 7.24
CA TYR A 704 17.86 1.18 8.09
C TYR A 704 16.75 2.02 7.44
N GLY A 705 15.55 1.46 7.34
CA GLY A 705 14.40 2.11 6.69
C GLY A 705 13.47 2.85 7.65
N ALA A 706 13.52 2.49 8.94
CA ALA A 706 12.76 3.12 10.01
C ALA A 706 13.46 2.89 11.36
N PHE A 707 13.13 3.70 12.36
CA PHE A 707 13.75 3.71 13.69
C PHE A 707 12.69 3.64 14.80
N LEU A 708 13.04 3.03 15.92
CA LEU A 708 12.23 2.96 17.15
C LEU A 708 12.74 4.01 18.14
N LEU A 709 11.87 4.92 18.56
CA LEU A 709 12.21 6.05 19.43
C LEU A 709 11.53 5.94 20.81
N ALA A 710 12.15 6.57 21.81
CA ALA A 710 11.68 6.59 23.19
C ALA A 710 11.79 7.96 23.86
N ALA A 711 10.90 8.20 24.82
CA ALA A 711 10.99 9.29 25.80
C ALA A 711 11.66 8.77 27.09
N TYR A 712 12.15 9.66 27.96
CA TYR A 712 12.85 9.26 29.19
C TYR A 712 11.96 9.37 30.43
N ASN A 713 11.83 8.31 31.22
CA ASN A 713 11.17 8.35 32.52
C ASN A 713 12.21 8.57 33.63
N SER A 714 12.28 9.79 34.15
CA SER A 714 13.25 10.15 35.20
C SER A 714 12.99 9.47 36.56
N SER A 715 11.78 8.95 36.80
CA SER A 715 11.40 8.26 38.04
C SER A 715 11.85 6.80 38.05
N THR A 716 11.73 6.10 36.91
CA THR A 716 12.15 4.70 36.74
C THR A 716 13.53 4.55 36.12
N GLN A 717 14.12 5.66 35.63
CA GLN A 717 15.34 5.73 34.82
C GLN A 717 15.27 4.87 33.53
N ALA A 718 14.05 4.65 33.03
CA ALA A 718 13.78 3.85 31.84
C ALA A 718 13.63 4.70 30.57
N TYR A 719 13.94 4.13 29.41
CA TYR A 719 13.57 4.67 28.11
C TYR A 719 12.29 4.00 27.64
N GLU A 720 11.22 4.77 27.51
CA GLU A 720 9.88 4.27 27.20
C GLU A 720 9.54 4.53 25.74
N THR A 721 9.36 3.46 24.97
CA THR A 721 9.07 3.55 23.54
C THR A 721 7.81 4.38 23.27
N ILE A 722 7.90 5.33 22.33
CA ILE A 722 6.82 6.29 22.01
C ILE A 722 6.37 6.22 20.54
N CYS A 723 7.29 5.98 19.59
CA CYS A 723 6.91 5.88 18.17
C CYS A 723 7.92 5.08 17.33
N ASN A 724 7.46 4.69 16.14
CA ASN A 724 8.33 4.34 15.02
C ASN A 724 8.37 5.53 14.06
N ILE A 725 9.51 5.80 13.44
CA ILE A 725 9.69 6.89 12.48
C ILE A 725 10.41 6.41 11.21
N GLY A 726 10.00 6.90 10.03
CA GLY A 726 10.59 6.54 8.72
C GLY A 726 10.58 7.67 7.69
N THR A 727 10.29 8.89 8.15
CA THR A 727 9.93 10.07 7.34
C THR A 727 10.57 11.33 7.92
N GLY A 728 11.00 12.25 7.05
CA GLY A 728 11.86 13.39 7.41
C GLY A 728 13.37 13.14 7.18
N PHE A 729 13.73 11.99 6.59
CA PHE A 729 15.12 11.65 6.27
C PHE A 729 15.38 11.79 4.76
N SER A 730 16.43 12.53 4.39
CA SER A 730 17.05 12.44 3.06
C SER A 730 17.71 11.06 2.87
N GLU A 731 18.08 10.69 1.64
CA GLU A 731 18.83 9.44 1.43
C GLU A 731 20.22 9.49 2.09
N ALA A 732 20.90 10.65 2.08
CA ALA A 732 22.17 10.87 2.78
C ALA A 732 22.06 10.66 4.31
N ASN A 733 21.02 11.19 4.96
CA ASN A 733 20.81 10.99 6.40
C ASN A 733 20.66 9.50 6.75
N LEU A 734 20.09 8.68 5.87
CA LEU A 734 19.91 7.24 6.12
C LEU A 734 21.22 6.45 5.97
N GLU A 735 22.10 6.85 5.07
CA GLU A 735 23.44 6.27 4.95
C GLU A 735 24.33 6.66 6.15
N GLU A 736 24.27 7.93 6.57
CA GLU A 736 24.96 8.42 7.77
C GLU A 736 24.45 7.74 9.05
N PHE A 737 23.12 7.62 9.22
CA PHE A 737 22.53 6.95 10.38
C PHE A 737 22.79 5.43 10.36
N HIS A 738 22.91 4.81 9.19
CA HIS A 738 23.41 3.43 9.12
C HIS A 738 24.88 3.35 9.57
N HIS A 739 25.75 4.27 9.13
CA HIS A 739 27.16 4.29 9.52
C HIS A 739 27.38 4.58 11.01
N THR A 740 26.62 5.50 11.60
CA THR A 740 26.76 5.95 13.00
C THR A 740 26.05 5.06 14.02
N LEU A 741 24.94 4.40 13.65
CA LEU A 741 24.19 3.52 14.55
C LEU A 741 24.63 2.04 14.48
N SER A 742 25.17 1.55 13.36
CA SER A 742 25.67 0.16 13.26
C SER A 742 26.73 -0.21 14.33
N PRO A 743 27.67 0.68 14.72
CA PRO A 743 28.61 0.42 15.82
C PRO A 743 27.96 0.38 17.22
N LEU A 744 26.68 0.76 17.35
CA LEU A 744 25.94 0.78 18.61
C LEU A 744 25.01 -0.43 18.77
N VAL A 745 25.02 -1.38 17.83
CA VAL A 745 24.10 -2.54 17.83
C VAL A 745 24.33 -3.45 19.05
N ILE A 746 23.24 -3.81 19.73
CA ILE A 746 23.21 -4.74 20.86
C ILE A 746 22.30 -5.94 20.54
N GLU A 747 22.66 -7.14 21.01
CA GLU A 747 21.90 -8.38 20.70
C GLU A 747 20.47 -8.40 21.28
N ARG A 748 20.24 -7.66 22.37
CA ARG A 748 19.00 -7.67 23.16
C ARG A 748 18.73 -6.29 23.75
N PRO A 749 17.46 -5.90 23.94
CA PRO A 749 17.11 -4.65 24.64
C PRO A 749 17.66 -4.66 26.08
N LYS A 750 18.00 -3.47 26.58
CA LYS A 750 18.43 -3.31 27.98
C LYS A 750 17.24 -3.47 28.94
N PRO A 751 17.44 -3.93 30.19
CA PRO A 751 16.34 -4.10 31.15
C PRO A 751 15.54 -2.81 31.45
N PHE A 752 16.17 -1.66 31.24
CA PHE A 752 15.57 -0.32 31.38
C PHE A 752 14.95 0.21 30.07
N TYR A 753 14.67 -0.64 29.07
CA TYR A 753 13.87 -0.29 27.88
C TYR A 753 12.42 -0.76 28.07
N ALA A 754 11.46 0.15 28.21
CA ALA A 754 10.04 -0.21 28.25
C ALA A 754 9.48 -0.28 26.82
N HIS A 755 9.25 -1.50 26.35
CA HIS A 755 8.80 -1.77 24.98
C HIS A 755 7.65 -2.78 24.91
N SER A 756 7.01 -2.89 23.73
CA SER A 756 5.99 -3.91 23.48
C SER A 756 6.61 -5.31 23.60
N ALA A 757 5.90 -6.27 24.21
CA ALA A 757 6.33 -7.67 24.28
C ALA A 757 5.95 -8.50 23.03
N VAL A 758 5.18 -7.92 22.08
CA VAL A 758 4.71 -8.63 20.88
C VAL A 758 5.86 -8.81 19.88
N PRO A 759 6.15 -10.03 19.39
CA PRO A 759 7.28 -10.28 18.48
C PRO A 759 7.28 -9.41 17.21
N ASN A 760 6.11 -9.22 16.57
CA ASN A 760 5.98 -8.38 15.37
C ASN A 760 6.15 -6.87 15.64
N ASN A 761 6.23 -6.44 16.91
CA ASN A 761 6.45 -5.05 17.30
C ASN A 761 7.91 -4.75 17.68
N GLN A 762 8.81 -5.74 17.68
CA GLN A 762 10.25 -5.52 17.93
C GLN A 762 10.92 -4.85 16.72
N PRO A 763 11.98 -4.06 16.93
CA PRO A 763 12.89 -3.68 15.85
C PRO A 763 13.71 -4.88 15.37
N ASP A 764 14.24 -4.82 14.15
CA ASP A 764 15.14 -5.85 13.61
C ASP A 764 16.54 -5.79 14.26
N VAL A 765 16.96 -4.60 14.72
CA VAL A 765 18.17 -4.37 15.52
C VAL A 765 17.88 -3.44 16.70
N TRP A 766 18.56 -3.68 17.83
CA TRP A 766 18.55 -2.79 18.99
C TRP A 766 19.86 -2.00 19.05
N PHE A 767 19.84 -0.80 19.64
CA PHE A 767 21.01 0.03 19.85
C PHE A 767 21.23 0.35 21.34
N GLU A 768 22.48 0.66 21.70
CA GLU A 768 22.84 1.37 22.93
C GLU A 768 22.28 2.81 22.90
N PRO A 769 21.71 3.36 24.00
CA PRO A 769 21.02 4.64 23.94
C PRO A 769 22.08 5.75 23.92
N ARG A 770 22.18 6.45 22.79
CA ARG A 770 23.22 7.48 22.58
C ARG A 770 22.73 8.68 21.78
N CYS A 771 22.03 8.43 20.67
CA CYS A 771 21.54 9.48 19.78
C CYS A 771 20.19 10.02 20.25
N VAL A 772 20.07 11.34 20.31
CA VAL A 772 18.81 12.06 20.52
C VAL A 772 18.46 12.81 19.24
N TRP A 773 17.21 12.74 18.81
CA TRP A 773 16.68 13.38 17.60
C TRP A 773 15.49 14.27 17.93
N GLU A 774 15.43 15.44 17.29
CA GLU A 774 14.27 16.33 17.36
C GLU A 774 13.20 15.83 16.39
N VAL A 775 12.00 15.59 16.92
CA VAL A 775 10.86 15.03 16.18
C VAL A 775 9.64 15.93 16.35
N LYS A 776 9.09 16.43 15.25
CA LYS A 776 7.81 17.15 15.27
C LYS A 776 6.64 16.18 15.03
N THR A 777 5.53 16.41 15.71
CA THR A 777 4.28 15.62 15.57
C THR A 777 3.13 16.54 15.15
N ALA A 778 2.05 15.96 14.61
CA ALA A 778 0.79 16.70 14.43
C ALA A 778 -0.07 16.66 15.71
N ASP A 779 -0.13 15.49 16.35
CA ASP A 779 -0.87 15.22 17.60
C ASP A 779 -0.10 14.23 18.48
N LEU A 780 -0.50 14.12 19.74
CA LEU A 780 -0.27 12.95 20.58
C LEU A 780 -1.55 12.09 20.63
N THR A 781 -1.41 10.80 20.90
CA THR A 781 -2.48 9.79 20.80
C THR A 781 -2.26 8.64 21.78
N LEU A 782 -3.32 7.98 22.26
CA LEU A 782 -3.18 6.75 23.06
C LEU A 782 -2.91 5.53 22.17
N SER A 783 -2.04 4.62 22.65
CA SER A 783 -1.56 3.45 21.91
C SER A 783 -1.42 2.22 22.81
N PRO A 784 -1.95 1.05 22.42
CA PRO A 784 -1.70 -0.22 23.10
C PRO A 784 -0.32 -0.82 22.77
N ARG A 785 0.44 -0.24 21.82
CA ARG A 785 1.77 -0.73 21.42
C ARG A 785 2.89 -0.11 22.25
N TYR A 786 2.85 1.21 22.38
CA TYR A 786 3.93 2.02 22.95
C TYR A 786 3.75 2.17 24.46
N LYS A 787 4.84 2.53 25.15
CA LYS A 787 4.96 2.47 26.61
C LYS A 787 5.27 3.79 27.30
N ALA A 788 5.55 4.86 26.54
CA ALA A 788 5.69 6.20 27.08
C ALA A 788 4.47 6.60 27.92
N ALA A 789 4.70 6.92 29.19
CA ALA A 789 3.71 7.41 30.15
C ALA A 789 2.51 6.48 30.40
N VAL A 790 2.66 5.15 30.32
CA VAL A 790 1.57 4.20 30.66
C VAL A 790 1.04 4.46 32.07
N ASP A 791 1.94 4.59 33.05
CA ASP A 791 1.66 4.77 34.47
C ASP A 791 0.78 6.01 34.75
N GLU A 792 0.86 7.04 33.90
CA GLU A 792 0.07 8.28 33.96
C GLU A 792 -1.38 8.12 33.44
N PHE A 793 -1.72 6.97 32.84
CA PHE A 793 -3.03 6.65 32.27
C PHE A 793 -3.56 5.24 32.68
N GLU A 794 -2.93 4.59 33.67
CA GLU A 794 -3.54 3.47 34.39
C GLU A 794 -4.66 3.98 35.31
N GLY A 795 -5.68 3.14 35.57
CA GLY A 795 -6.90 3.50 36.32
C GLY A 795 -7.85 4.46 35.60
N THR A 796 -7.35 5.51 34.95
CA THR A 796 -8.12 6.65 34.41
C THR A 796 -8.75 6.39 33.03
N GLY A 797 -9.34 5.21 32.82
CA GLY A 797 -9.98 4.81 31.55
C GLY A 797 -9.04 4.57 30.37
N GLY A 798 -7.76 4.94 30.47
CA GLY A 798 -6.72 4.67 29.46
C GLY A 798 -6.49 3.17 29.25
N GLY A 799 -6.53 2.37 30.33
CA GLY A 799 -6.49 0.91 30.28
C GLY A 799 -5.11 0.35 29.91
N GLY A 800 -4.03 0.87 30.50
CA GLY A 800 -2.66 0.39 30.27
C GLY A 800 -2.06 0.77 28.90
N LYS A 801 -2.64 1.75 28.22
CA LYS A 801 -2.15 2.32 26.95
C LYS A 801 -1.14 3.44 27.24
N GLY A 802 -0.02 3.43 26.53
CA GLY A 802 0.94 4.54 26.53
C GLY A 802 0.57 5.60 25.50
N VAL A 803 1.32 6.70 25.49
CA VAL A 803 1.18 7.78 24.50
C VAL A 803 2.05 7.50 23.27
N SER A 804 1.63 8.01 22.12
CA SER A 804 2.24 7.85 20.80
C SER A 804 2.08 9.09 19.93
N LEU A 805 3.01 9.31 19.00
CA LEU A 805 2.99 10.46 18.09
C LEU A 805 2.20 10.18 16.80
N ARG A 806 1.41 11.17 16.34
CA ARG A 806 0.65 11.14 15.08
C ARG A 806 1.43 11.88 13.99
N PHE A 807 1.77 11.15 12.91
CA PHE A 807 2.62 11.65 11.82
C PHE A 807 4.00 12.22 12.27
N PRO A 808 4.77 11.50 13.11
CA PRO A 808 6.09 11.96 13.55
C PRO A 808 7.05 12.14 12.37
N ARG A 809 7.81 13.24 12.38
CA ARG A 809 8.83 13.56 11.37
C ARG A 809 10.13 13.95 12.03
N PHE A 810 11.22 13.40 11.54
CA PHE A 810 12.56 13.82 11.93
C PHE A 810 12.78 15.27 11.47
N ILE A 811 13.41 16.08 12.33
CA ILE A 811 13.80 17.46 12.03
C ILE A 811 15.33 17.55 11.93
N LYS A 812 16.04 17.16 12.99
CA LYS A 812 17.52 17.24 13.08
C LYS A 812 18.06 16.33 14.20
N PRO A 813 19.36 15.95 14.18
CA PRO A 813 19.99 15.38 15.37
C PRO A 813 20.15 16.44 16.46
N ARG A 814 20.24 16.01 17.71
CA ARG A 814 20.45 16.87 18.89
C ARG A 814 21.75 16.51 19.58
N GLU A 815 22.86 16.89 18.95
CA GLU A 815 24.23 16.70 19.48
C GLU A 815 24.46 17.45 20.79
N ASP A 816 23.67 18.49 21.06
CA ASP A 816 23.61 19.25 22.30
C ASP A 816 22.94 18.48 23.46
N LYS A 817 22.34 17.32 23.22
CA LYS A 817 21.60 16.53 24.21
C LYS A 817 22.08 15.09 24.35
N LYS A 818 22.21 14.68 25.61
CA LYS A 818 22.35 13.28 26.01
C LYS A 818 20.98 12.60 26.14
N PRO A 819 20.91 11.25 26.07
CA PRO A 819 19.66 10.49 26.24
C PRO A 819 18.85 10.79 27.51
N ASP A 820 19.51 11.07 28.62
CA ASP A 820 18.90 11.47 29.91
C ASP A 820 18.32 12.90 29.90
N GLN A 821 18.59 13.68 28.84
CA GLN A 821 18.09 15.03 28.59
C GLN A 821 17.01 15.08 27.48
N ALA A 822 16.55 13.90 27.03
CA ALA A 822 15.40 13.74 26.14
C ALA A 822 14.10 14.25 26.80
N THR A 823 13.06 14.46 26.00
CA THR A 823 11.71 14.82 26.50
C THR A 823 11.22 13.76 27.48
N SER A 824 10.79 14.19 28.67
CA SER A 824 10.39 13.27 29.72
C SER A 824 9.00 12.69 29.47
N THR A 825 8.74 11.48 29.95
CA THR A 825 7.45 10.80 29.76
C THR A 825 6.31 11.53 30.47
N ARG A 826 6.60 12.18 31.61
CA ARG A 826 5.69 13.15 32.23
C ARG A 826 5.38 14.35 31.31
N ALA A 827 6.37 14.93 30.63
CA ALA A 827 6.11 16.02 29.68
C ALA A 827 5.25 15.55 28.50
N VAL A 828 5.42 14.31 28.03
CA VAL A 828 4.55 13.66 27.03
C VAL A 828 3.10 13.54 27.54
N ALA A 829 2.89 13.15 28.80
CA ALA A 829 1.56 13.09 29.41
C ALA A 829 0.93 14.49 29.57
N GLU A 830 1.72 15.49 29.98
CA GLU A 830 1.28 16.89 30.08
C GLU A 830 0.95 17.50 28.71
N MET A 831 1.69 17.16 27.65
CA MET A 831 1.36 17.54 26.26
C MET A 831 0.04 16.90 25.79
N TYR A 832 -0.15 15.59 26.01
CA TYR A 832 -1.39 14.90 25.65
C TYR A 832 -2.62 15.49 26.36
N ARG A 833 -2.53 15.74 27.67
CA ARG A 833 -3.61 16.36 28.47
C ARG A 833 -3.92 17.81 28.04
N LYS A 834 -2.98 18.50 27.39
CA LYS A 834 -3.17 19.88 26.87
C LYS A 834 -3.83 19.94 25.47
N GLN A 835 -3.94 18.82 24.75
CA GLN A 835 -4.70 18.81 23.50
C GLN A 835 -6.18 19.12 23.80
N GLU A 836 -6.76 20.11 23.10
CA GLU A 836 -8.09 20.64 23.43
C GLU A 836 -9.21 19.59 23.32
N ALA A 837 -9.03 18.58 22.47
CA ALA A 837 -9.90 17.41 22.40
C ALA A 837 -9.93 16.62 23.73
N VAL A 838 -8.75 16.35 24.30
CA VAL A 838 -8.57 15.57 25.54
C VAL A 838 -9.05 16.39 26.75
N ALA A 839 -8.70 17.67 26.81
CA ALA A 839 -9.10 18.57 27.89
C ALA A 839 -10.63 18.65 28.04
N LYS A 840 -11.36 18.69 26.92
CA LYS A 840 -12.83 18.71 26.89
C LYS A 840 -13.43 17.35 27.29
N GLU A 841 -12.85 16.22 26.85
CA GLU A 841 -13.28 14.88 27.33
C GLU A 841 -13.12 14.74 28.86
N SER A 842 -12.03 15.26 29.45
CA SER A 842 -11.86 15.25 30.91
C SER A 842 -12.82 16.17 31.66
N ALA A 843 -13.22 17.30 31.08
CA ALA A 843 -14.21 18.20 31.69
C ALA A 843 -15.63 17.58 31.69
N GLY A 844 -15.98 16.84 30.63
CA GLY A 844 -17.29 16.18 30.49
C GLY A 844 -17.56 15.06 31.51
N LYS A 845 -16.52 14.53 32.16
CA LYS A 845 -16.66 13.51 33.22
C LYS A 845 -16.88 14.08 34.63
N GLY A 846 -16.90 15.40 34.79
CA GLY A 846 -17.07 16.04 36.10
C GLY A 846 -18.51 16.07 36.62
N GLY A 847 -19.21 14.93 36.76
CA GLY A 847 -20.54 14.96 37.38
C GLY A 847 -21.53 13.78 37.21
N VAL A 848 -21.09 12.52 37.26
CA VAL A 848 -21.94 11.39 37.72
C VAL A 848 -21.04 10.43 38.52
N ASP A 849 -21.52 9.88 39.63
CA ASP A 849 -20.76 8.95 40.48
C ASP A 849 -20.44 7.62 39.77
N ASP A 850 -19.26 7.07 40.06
CA ASP A 850 -18.87 5.70 39.69
C ASP A 850 -19.56 4.69 40.62
N ASP A 851 -20.49 3.86 40.09
CA ASP A 851 -20.95 2.66 40.80
C ASP A 851 -21.51 1.59 39.83
N PHE A 852 -20.64 0.72 39.31
CA PHE A 852 -21.00 -0.56 38.70
C PHE A 852 -19.87 -1.58 38.90
N GLU A 853 -20.14 -2.62 39.69
CA GLU A 853 -19.21 -3.73 39.96
C GLU A 853 -19.02 -4.67 38.74
N TYR A 854 -17.97 -5.50 38.81
CA TYR A 854 -17.44 -6.36 37.72
C TYR A 854 -18.20 -7.68 37.48
#